data_AF-A0A1A8NAA9-F1
#
_entry.id   AF-A0A1A8NAA9-F1
#
_cell.length_a   1.000
_cell.length_b   1.000
_cell.length_c   1.000
_cell.angle_alpha   90.00
_cell.angle_beta   90.00
_cell.angle_gamma   90.00
#
_symmetry.space_group_name_H-M   'P 1'
#
loop_
_entity.id
_entity.type
_entity.pdbx_description
1 polymer ?
#
loop_
_entity_poly.entity_id
_entity_poly.type
_entity_poly.pdbx_seq_one_letter_code
_entity_poly.pdbx_strand_id
1 'polypeptide(L)'
;MAQEECLSQRIKLRDTYTLRNRKIYQSSEQIEQSTGSKCKKSQTTLSKDKNQFSNGSTAPFPTRGSGGFPRKVVLMLVVGLSFATRLYKITEPSHVCWDETHFGKMGSYYINRTLFFDVHPPLGKMLIGLAGYMTGYDGTFPFLKPGDKYEHHVYWGMRGFCAVLGSFLPVFAYHIVLELSQSHNAALITATLLIFDTGCITISQYILLDPILMFFIMAAVLSMVKFSQPRCRPFTAPWWLWLLLCGVSLAGALGVKFVGLFVILLVGLNTIWDLWRLLGDVTLSLMDVAKHFLARVVGLILLPLILYVTIFAVHFAVLNKSGPGDGFFSSAFQSCLIGNNLHNASMPEYLAYGSVITVKNLRIAGGYLHSHWHLYPEGVGVKQQQVTAYLHKDYNNLWLVHKQDYNDSQSGTPDLVRHGDVIRLEHKETTRNLHSHHHQAPLTKKHFQVTGYGTNGTGDANDLWQVEVCGGRKGDLVKVLRSKVRFLHKATGCVLFSSGKTLPKWGWEQVEVTCSPYLKETPSSQWNIEDHINPKLPNISLSVLKPSFLEVLLESHIVMIKGNSGLKPKDNEMNSKPWHWPVNYQGLRFSGVNDTEYRVYLLGNPVVWWINLASLGLYLTMVAVASTAIQRGLPLGQKRIEHSCVLTRGGGLLLLGWLLHYVPFFTMSRVLYYHHYFPAMLFSSMLTGVTVDIFLRSADLLLRPPYSDWLQRGALMVLLFSLLYSFYLFHPLSYGMTGPLAHEAGGAMSGLKWMDSWEF
;
A
#
# COMPACT_ATOMS: atom_id res chain seq x y z
N MET A 1 -9.27 -65.07 -12.73
CA MET A 1 -9.71 -65.04 -14.15
C MET A 1 -9.71 -63.60 -14.60
N ALA A 2 -8.95 -63.32 -15.68
CA ALA A 2 -8.82 -62.06 -16.40
C ALA A 2 -8.06 -60.90 -15.72
N GLN A 3 -6.76 -61.09 -15.45
CA GLN A 3 -5.76 -59.99 -15.54
C GLN A 3 -4.31 -60.52 -15.68
N GLU A 4 -4.12 -61.63 -16.39
CA GLU A 4 -2.80 -62.23 -16.66
C GLU A 4 -2.69 -62.57 -18.14
N GLU A 5 -2.53 -61.58 -19.02
CA GLU A 5 -2.11 -61.87 -20.41
C GLU A 5 -1.46 -60.71 -21.19
N CYS A 6 -1.12 -59.58 -20.54
CA CYS A 6 -0.37 -58.50 -21.22
C CYS A 6 1.10 -58.36 -20.75
N LEU A 7 1.57 -59.25 -19.86
CA LEU A 7 2.98 -59.29 -19.40
C LEU A 7 3.86 -60.29 -20.18
N SER A 8 3.26 -61.12 -21.05
CA SER A 8 3.95 -62.24 -21.70
C SER A 8 4.77 -61.88 -22.95
N GLN A 9 4.82 -60.61 -23.36
CA GLN A 9 5.52 -60.18 -24.60
C GLN A 9 6.71 -59.23 -24.38
N ARG A 10 7.11 -58.93 -23.13
CA ARG A 10 8.26 -58.04 -22.86
C ARG A 10 9.46 -58.68 -22.17
N ILE A 11 9.43 -59.96 -21.82
CA ILE A 11 10.48 -60.60 -21.00
C ILE A 11 11.28 -61.67 -21.79
N LYS A 12 11.00 -61.93 -23.07
CA LYS A 12 11.64 -63.03 -23.82
C LYS A 12 12.46 -62.68 -25.05
N LEU A 13 12.79 -61.40 -25.28
CA LEU A 13 13.81 -61.04 -26.25
C LEU A 13 14.82 -60.08 -25.64
N ARG A 14 16.07 -60.55 -25.60
CA ARG A 14 17.32 -59.77 -25.63
C ARG A 14 18.15 -59.71 -24.35
N ASP A 15 18.32 -60.87 -23.71
CA ASP A 15 19.64 -61.30 -23.24
C ASP A 15 20.23 -62.25 -24.28
N THR A 16 21.26 -61.82 -25.02
CA THR A 16 22.35 -62.69 -25.52
C THR A 16 23.52 -61.89 -26.11
N TYR A 17 24.72 -62.14 -25.54
CA TYR A 17 26.10 -61.95 -26.03
C TYR A 17 26.66 -60.50 -26.15
N THR A 18 27.83 -60.13 -25.61
CA THR A 18 29.10 -60.84 -25.33
C THR A 18 29.96 -60.23 -24.19
N LEU A 19 30.60 -61.12 -23.42
CA LEU A 19 31.93 -61.11 -22.74
C LEU A 19 32.89 -59.92 -23.02
N ARG A 20 33.73 -59.43 -22.08
CA ARG A 20 34.86 -60.16 -21.45
C ARG A 20 35.58 -59.36 -20.32
N ASN A 21 36.02 -60.11 -19.30
CA ASN A 21 37.16 -59.93 -18.37
C ASN A 21 37.11 -58.99 -17.13
N ARG A 22 36.98 -59.66 -15.98
CA ARG A 22 37.47 -59.31 -14.62
C ARG A 22 39.01 -59.26 -14.55
N LYS A 23 39.52 -58.48 -13.58
CA LYS A 23 40.63 -58.93 -12.71
C LYS A 23 40.30 -58.60 -11.25
N ILE A 24 40.56 -59.59 -10.40
CA ILE A 24 40.28 -59.74 -8.96
C ILE A 24 41.53 -59.35 -8.16
N TYR A 25 41.37 -58.87 -6.93
CA TYR A 25 42.11 -59.26 -5.70
C TYR A 25 41.47 -58.52 -4.48
N GLN A 26 40.76 -59.19 -3.54
CA GLN A 26 41.25 -59.82 -2.28
C GLN A 26 42.15 -58.89 -1.44
N SER A 27 42.05 -58.72 -0.12
CA SER A 27 41.20 -59.17 1.00
C SER A 27 41.85 -58.61 2.30
N SER A 28 41.18 -58.78 3.46
CA SER A 28 41.59 -58.50 4.86
C SER A 28 41.22 -57.09 5.36
N GLU A 29 40.18 -56.84 6.17
CA GLU A 29 39.78 -57.36 7.49
C GLU A 29 40.83 -57.23 8.61
N GLN A 30 40.51 -56.36 9.59
CA GLN A 30 40.45 -56.54 11.06
C GLN A 30 40.44 -55.12 11.70
N ILE A 31 39.34 -54.62 12.29
CA ILE A 31 38.68 -54.91 13.59
C ILE A 31 39.56 -54.60 14.81
N GLU A 32 39.23 -53.51 15.53
CA GLU A 32 39.06 -53.37 17.01
C GLU A 32 39.16 -51.88 17.42
N GLN A 33 38.06 -51.28 17.88
CA GLN A 33 37.58 -51.16 19.27
C GLN A 33 38.39 -50.22 20.19
N SER A 34 37.65 -49.22 20.69
CA SER A 34 37.51 -48.85 22.10
C SER A 34 37.87 -47.42 22.51
N THR A 35 36.88 -46.82 23.17
CA THR A 35 36.95 -45.96 24.37
C THR A 35 37.57 -44.56 24.30
N GLY A 36 36.66 -43.57 24.31
CA GLY A 36 36.53 -42.51 25.31
C GLY A 36 37.77 -41.80 25.87
N SER A 37 37.82 -40.47 25.74
CA SER A 37 37.66 -39.56 26.89
C SER A 37 37.54 -38.10 26.45
N LYS A 38 36.99 -37.28 27.35
CA LYS A 38 36.76 -35.85 27.25
C LYS A 38 38.09 -35.06 27.31
N CYS A 39 38.10 -33.88 26.66
CA CYS A 39 38.23 -32.55 27.31
C CYS A 39 39.21 -31.57 26.63
N LYS A 40 38.63 -30.43 26.19
CA LYS A 40 39.07 -29.02 26.30
C LYS A 40 40.53 -28.59 26.02
N LYS A 41 40.59 -27.67 25.04
CA LYS A 41 41.12 -26.28 25.03
C LYS A 41 42.63 -25.98 25.14
N SER A 42 42.98 -25.01 24.28
CA SER A 42 44.03 -23.98 24.36
C SER A 42 45.39 -24.37 23.73
N GLN A 43 45.72 -23.91 22.51
CA GLN A 43 46.30 -22.60 22.14
C GLN A 43 47.57 -22.21 22.90
N THR A 44 48.74 -22.32 22.23
CA THR A 44 49.82 -21.30 21.99
C THR A 44 50.99 -21.97 21.24
N THR A 45 51.32 -21.59 19.99
CA THR A 45 52.48 -20.72 19.55
C THR A 45 53.83 -21.13 20.15
N LEU A 46 54.95 -21.40 19.45
CA LEU A 46 55.65 -20.83 18.28
C LEU A 46 56.85 -21.79 18.03
N SER A 47 57.27 -22.23 16.83
CA SER A 47 58.20 -21.53 15.92
C SER A 47 58.89 -22.55 14.95
N LYS A 48 59.05 -22.13 13.68
CA LYS A 48 60.13 -22.37 12.66
C LYS A 48 61.04 -23.62 12.80
N ASP A 49 61.39 -24.40 11.76
CA ASP A 49 61.75 -24.05 10.38
C ASP A 49 61.93 -25.31 9.48
N LYS A 50 61.63 -25.13 8.17
CA LYS A 50 62.24 -25.72 6.94
C LYS A 50 62.02 -27.19 6.50
N ASN A 51 61.37 -27.28 5.31
CA ASN A 51 61.69 -28.05 4.07
C ASN A 51 61.72 -29.61 4.17
N GLN A 52 61.13 -30.42 3.28
CA GLN A 52 60.69 -30.26 1.88
C GLN A 52 59.92 -31.54 1.42
N PHE A 53 59.11 -31.42 0.36
CA PHE A 53 58.43 -32.48 -0.45
C PHE A 53 57.23 -33.22 0.17
N SER A 54 56.11 -33.49 -0.50
CA SER A 54 55.43 -33.02 -1.73
C SER A 54 54.17 -33.89 -1.85
N ASN A 55 52.97 -33.31 -2.05
CA ASN A 55 51.91 -33.88 -2.91
C ASN A 55 50.69 -32.94 -3.03
N GLY A 56 50.67 -32.23 -4.16
CA GLY A 56 49.52 -32.02 -5.04
C GLY A 56 48.17 -31.60 -4.48
N SER A 57 47.99 -30.30 -4.25
CA SER A 57 46.69 -29.63 -4.40
C SER A 57 46.78 -28.63 -5.57
N THR A 58 45.94 -28.84 -6.58
CA THR A 58 45.80 -27.99 -7.77
C THR A 58 45.41 -26.58 -7.36
N ALA A 59 46.37 -25.66 -7.45
CA ALA A 59 46.15 -24.23 -7.31
C ALA A 59 45.34 -23.66 -8.49
N PRO A 60 44.47 -22.66 -8.26
CA PRO A 60 43.84 -21.90 -9.33
C PRO A 60 44.86 -20.95 -9.99
N PHE A 61 44.89 -20.95 -11.31
CA PHE A 61 45.69 -20.05 -12.14
C PHE A 61 45.48 -18.57 -11.76
N PRO A 62 46.55 -17.75 -11.63
CA PRO A 62 46.41 -16.32 -11.45
C PRO A 62 46.12 -15.66 -12.80
N THR A 63 44.93 -15.08 -12.95
CA THR A 63 44.63 -14.20 -14.08
C THR A 63 45.43 -12.91 -13.95
N ARG A 64 46.37 -12.74 -14.89
CA ARG A 64 47.21 -11.57 -15.14
C ARG A 64 46.35 -10.31 -15.32
N GLY A 65 46.84 -9.20 -14.79
CA GLY A 65 46.11 -7.95 -14.57
C GLY A 65 45.48 -7.28 -15.81
N SER A 66 44.30 -6.71 -15.57
CA SER A 66 43.70 -5.61 -16.30
C SER A 66 43.19 -4.63 -15.25
N GLY A 67 43.63 -3.36 -15.32
CA GLY A 67 43.42 -2.32 -14.32
C GLY A 67 41.95 -1.93 -14.12
N GLY A 68 41.21 -2.73 -13.36
CA GLY A 68 39.87 -2.38 -12.88
C GLY A 68 39.98 -1.49 -11.65
N PHE A 69 39.26 -0.36 -11.65
CA PHE A 69 38.96 0.40 -10.44
C PHE A 69 38.52 -0.56 -9.31
N PRO A 70 38.95 -0.38 -8.05
CA PRO A 70 38.59 -1.32 -6.99
C PRO A 70 37.07 -1.39 -6.87
N ARG A 71 36.47 -2.59 -6.91
CA ARG A 71 35.01 -2.80 -6.90
C ARG A 71 34.29 -2.06 -5.76
N LYS A 72 34.97 -1.91 -4.62
CA LYS A 72 34.50 -1.10 -3.47
C LYS A 72 34.37 0.39 -3.81
N VAL A 73 35.28 0.94 -4.61
CA VAL A 73 35.26 2.35 -5.03
C VAL A 73 34.03 2.63 -5.90
N VAL A 74 33.67 1.73 -6.83
CA VAL A 74 32.46 1.88 -7.66
C VAL A 74 31.20 1.96 -6.79
N LEU A 75 31.09 1.09 -5.79
CA LEU A 75 29.96 1.13 -4.85
C LEU A 75 29.95 2.44 -4.03
N MET A 76 31.09 2.89 -3.54
CA MET A 76 31.18 4.16 -2.79
C MET A 76 30.81 5.36 -3.67
N LEU A 77 31.17 5.34 -4.96
CA LEU A 77 30.75 6.35 -5.93
C LEU A 77 29.24 6.32 -6.18
N VAL A 78 28.65 5.12 -6.34
CA VAL A 78 27.19 4.97 -6.48
C VAL A 78 26.46 5.52 -5.25
N VAL A 79 26.92 5.20 -4.05
CA VAL A 79 26.35 5.73 -2.80
C VAL A 79 26.51 7.25 -2.74
N GLY A 80 27.72 7.76 -2.96
CA GLY A 80 28.01 9.19 -2.91
C GLY A 80 27.15 10.00 -3.90
N LEU A 81 27.06 9.56 -5.16
CA LEU A 81 26.24 10.20 -6.19
C LEU A 81 24.74 10.09 -5.91
N SER A 82 24.28 8.95 -5.38
CA SER A 82 22.87 8.76 -5.04
C SER A 82 22.40 9.74 -3.96
N PHE A 83 23.21 9.91 -2.90
CA PHE A 83 22.94 10.88 -1.84
C PHE A 83 23.13 12.32 -2.32
N ALA A 84 24.19 12.61 -3.08
CA ALA A 84 24.47 13.95 -3.57
C ALA A 84 23.34 14.48 -4.47
N THR A 85 22.81 13.67 -5.39
CA THR A 85 21.70 14.06 -6.25
C THR A 85 20.42 14.34 -5.46
N ARG A 86 20.00 13.43 -4.57
CA ARG A 86 18.72 13.59 -3.85
C ARG A 86 18.74 14.63 -2.74
N LEU A 87 19.88 14.85 -2.09
CA LEU A 87 20.01 15.87 -1.03
C LEU A 87 20.35 17.27 -1.58
N TYR A 88 20.65 17.39 -2.86
CA TYR A 88 20.88 18.68 -3.50
C TYR A 88 19.61 19.55 -3.46
N LYS A 89 19.75 20.79 -3.00
CA LYS A 89 18.67 21.81 -2.96
C LYS A 89 17.39 21.37 -2.25
N ILE A 90 17.48 20.60 -1.17
CA ILE A 90 16.29 20.07 -0.48
C ILE A 90 15.35 21.14 0.13
N THR A 91 15.90 22.31 0.44
CA THR A 91 15.16 23.48 0.94
C THR A 91 14.55 24.34 -0.18
N GLU A 92 14.79 23.98 -1.44
CA GLU A 92 14.21 24.66 -2.61
C GLU A 92 13.21 23.70 -3.29
N PRO A 93 11.98 24.15 -3.61
CA PRO A 93 11.40 25.44 -3.27
C PRO A 93 10.95 25.53 -1.80
N SER A 94 10.95 26.73 -1.23
CA SER A 94 10.45 27.02 0.12
C SER A 94 8.92 27.17 0.20
N HIS A 95 8.20 26.42 -0.63
CA HIS A 95 6.75 26.33 -0.62
C HIS A 95 6.27 24.88 -0.73
N VAL A 96 5.02 24.65 -0.36
CA VAL A 96 4.36 23.34 -0.34
C VAL A 96 4.16 22.84 -1.76
N CYS A 97 4.60 21.61 -2.04
CA CYS A 97 4.36 20.94 -3.32
C CYS A 97 3.11 20.04 -3.26
N TRP A 98 2.64 19.61 -4.43
CA TRP A 98 1.44 18.79 -4.70
C TRP A 98 0.86 18.00 -3.50
N ASP A 99 1.41 16.83 -3.18
CA ASP A 99 0.92 15.95 -2.11
C ASP A 99 1.58 16.21 -0.74
N GLU A 100 2.50 17.18 -0.64
CA GLU A 100 3.00 17.65 0.68
C GLU A 100 1.86 18.26 1.50
N THR A 101 0.86 18.84 0.83
CA THR A 101 -0.37 19.33 1.45
C THR A 101 -1.07 18.25 2.29
N HIS A 102 -1.09 17.01 1.82
CA HIS A 102 -1.74 15.91 2.50
C HIS A 102 -0.82 15.29 3.56
N PHE A 103 0.38 14.86 3.19
CA PHE A 103 1.22 14.09 4.09
C PHE A 103 1.95 14.95 5.14
N GLY A 104 2.26 16.21 4.81
CA GLY A 104 2.73 17.18 5.78
C GLY A 104 1.69 17.45 6.86
N LYS A 105 0.44 17.72 6.45
CA LYS A 105 -0.71 17.90 7.36
C LYS A 105 -0.94 16.68 8.26
N MET A 106 -0.85 15.48 7.70
CA MET A 106 -0.96 14.24 8.48
C MET A 106 0.19 14.08 9.46
N GLY A 107 1.41 14.51 9.10
CA GLY A 107 2.54 14.62 10.02
C GLY A 107 2.23 15.55 11.20
N SER A 108 1.65 16.72 10.93
CA SER A 108 1.20 17.68 11.97
C SER A 108 0.17 17.06 12.92
N TYR A 109 -0.76 16.24 12.41
CA TYR A 109 -1.73 15.54 13.25
C TYR A 109 -1.10 14.55 14.23
N TYR A 110 -0.04 13.85 13.86
CA TYR A 110 0.70 13.01 14.82
C TYR A 110 1.37 13.81 15.92
N ILE A 111 1.96 14.96 15.59
CA ILE A 111 2.59 15.85 16.57
C ILE A 111 1.54 16.42 17.54
N ASN A 112 0.39 16.86 17.00
CA ASN A 112 -0.71 17.42 17.79
C ASN A 112 -1.55 16.36 18.52
N ARG A 113 -1.35 15.08 18.18
CA ARG A 113 -2.10 13.90 18.65
C ARG A 113 -3.58 13.90 18.29
N THR A 114 -3.95 14.54 17.18
CA THR A 114 -5.34 14.65 16.73
C THR A 114 -5.67 13.57 15.71
N LEU A 115 -6.78 12.86 15.93
CA LEU A 115 -7.20 11.79 15.04
C LEU A 115 -7.60 12.33 13.67
N PHE A 116 -7.12 11.66 12.62
CA PHE A 116 -7.51 11.92 11.24
C PHE A 116 -7.80 10.60 10.53
N PHE A 117 -8.50 10.70 9.39
CA PHE A 117 -8.78 9.56 8.53
C PHE A 117 -7.94 9.67 7.26
N ASP A 118 -7.35 8.54 6.83
CA ASP A 118 -6.70 8.39 5.54
C ASP A 118 -6.90 6.98 4.98
N VAL A 119 -6.85 6.86 3.66
CA VAL A 119 -7.01 5.57 2.94
C VAL A 119 -5.76 4.69 2.99
N HIS A 120 -4.60 5.25 3.32
CA HIS A 120 -3.33 4.51 3.37
C HIS A 120 -2.92 4.20 4.82
N PRO A 121 -2.29 3.04 5.06
CA PRO A 121 -1.78 2.67 6.37
C PRO A 121 -0.83 3.73 6.99
N PRO A 122 -0.65 3.71 8.33
CA PRO A 122 -0.15 4.88 9.04
C PRO A 122 1.37 5.03 9.08
N LEU A 123 2.16 3.98 8.81
CA LEU A 123 3.62 3.96 9.07
C LEU A 123 4.35 5.12 8.39
N GLY A 124 4.13 5.34 7.09
CA GLY A 124 4.86 6.38 6.37
C GLY A 124 4.59 7.78 6.92
N LYS A 125 3.35 8.05 7.33
CA LYS A 125 2.95 9.33 7.92
C LYS A 125 3.50 9.51 9.33
N MET A 126 3.52 8.43 10.12
CA MET A 126 4.14 8.43 11.45
C MET A 126 5.64 8.73 11.34
N LEU A 127 6.33 8.15 10.36
CA LEU A 127 7.75 8.40 10.12
C LEU A 127 8.02 9.84 9.66
N ILE A 128 7.16 10.41 8.80
CA ILE A 128 7.23 11.82 8.41
C ILE A 128 7.02 12.73 9.63
N GLY A 129 5.99 12.47 10.44
CA GLY A 129 5.73 13.22 11.67
C GLY A 129 6.88 13.11 12.67
N LEU A 130 7.48 11.92 12.83
CA LEU A 130 8.66 11.69 13.66
C LEU A 130 9.88 12.48 13.16
N ALA A 131 10.14 12.47 11.85
CA ALA A 131 11.23 13.24 11.26
C ALA A 131 11.04 14.75 11.48
N GLY A 132 9.82 15.25 11.30
CA GLY A 132 9.47 16.63 11.64
C GLY A 132 9.76 16.96 13.10
N TYR A 133 9.21 16.16 14.02
CA TYR A 133 9.38 16.34 15.46
C TYR A 133 10.86 16.33 15.89
N MET A 134 11.66 15.40 15.38
CA MET A 134 13.10 15.31 15.69
C MET A 134 13.91 16.52 15.19
N THR A 135 13.42 17.20 14.16
CA THR A 135 14.07 18.42 13.61
C THR A 135 13.49 19.74 14.14
N GLY A 136 12.54 19.68 15.08
CA GLY A 136 11.96 20.88 15.70
C GLY A 136 10.72 21.44 15.02
N TYR A 137 10.06 20.69 14.13
CA TYR A 137 8.73 21.07 13.63
C TYR A 137 7.67 20.89 14.74
N ASP A 138 6.83 21.91 14.93
CA ASP A 138 5.86 22.03 16.01
C ASP A 138 4.45 21.58 15.64
N GLY A 139 4.18 21.27 14.36
CA GLY A 139 2.86 20.82 13.91
C GLY A 139 1.84 21.94 13.70
N THR A 140 2.25 23.21 13.67
CA THR A 140 1.32 24.35 13.57
C THR A 140 1.02 24.78 12.12
N PHE A 141 1.94 24.51 11.18
CA PHE A 141 1.73 24.87 9.78
C PHE A 141 0.54 24.11 9.15
N PRO A 142 -0.41 24.79 8.48
CA PRO A 142 -1.72 24.21 8.14
C PRO A 142 -1.76 23.36 6.86
N PHE A 143 -0.78 23.48 5.95
CA PHE A 143 -0.70 22.73 4.69
C PHE A 143 -2.01 22.78 3.88
N LEU A 144 -2.46 23.98 3.46
CA LEU A 144 -3.78 24.16 2.84
C LEU A 144 -3.76 23.88 1.34
N LYS A 145 -2.84 24.53 0.60
CA LYS A 145 -2.77 24.40 -0.86
C LYS A 145 -1.32 24.36 -1.36
N PRO A 146 -1.08 23.75 -2.53
CA PRO A 146 0.23 23.83 -3.18
C PRO A 146 0.59 25.30 -3.47
N GLY A 147 1.85 25.66 -3.21
CA GLY A 147 2.35 27.03 -3.34
C GLY A 147 2.36 27.84 -2.04
N ASP A 148 1.74 27.37 -0.96
CA ASP A 148 1.84 28.02 0.35
C ASP A 148 3.30 28.04 0.81
N LYS A 149 3.81 29.21 1.23
CA LYS A 149 5.19 29.36 1.71
C LYS A 149 5.30 28.86 3.15
N TYR A 150 6.40 28.19 3.47
CA TYR A 150 6.64 27.66 4.83
C TYR A 150 6.99 28.73 5.86
N GLU A 151 7.30 29.96 5.43
CA GLU A 151 7.67 31.10 6.29
C GLU A 151 8.76 30.74 7.31
N HIS A 152 8.42 30.74 8.60
CA HIS A 152 9.34 30.45 9.71
C HIS A 152 9.30 28.99 10.18
N HIS A 153 8.45 28.14 9.59
CA HIS A 153 8.29 26.76 10.04
C HIS A 153 9.41 25.86 9.49
N VAL A 154 9.92 24.98 10.35
CA VAL A 154 11.00 24.05 10.02
C VAL A 154 10.42 22.81 9.32
N TYR A 155 10.56 22.72 7.99
CA TYR A 155 10.05 21.59 7.20
C TYR A 155 11.15 20.68 6.62
N TRP A 156 12.40 21.16 6.58
CA TRP A 156 13.51 20.49 5.88
C TRP A 156 13.75 19.06 6.37
N GLY A 157 13.50 18.76 7.66
CA GLY A 157 13.70 17.43 8.23
C GLY A 157 12.80 16.37 7.62
N MET A 158 11.56 16.73 7.29
CA MET A 158 10.62 15.83 6.64
C MET A 158 11.04 15.49 5.21
N ARG A 159 11.46 16.51 4.44
CA ARG A 159 12.04 16.33 3.09
C ARG A 159 13.34 15.52 3.15
N GLY A 160 14.23 15.88 4.09
CA GLY A 160 15.50 15.21 4.35
C GLY A 160 15.33 13.71 4.60
N PHE A 161 14.37 13.34 5.44
CA PHE A 161 14.05 11.94 5.70
C PHE A 161 13.62 11.19 4.43
N CYS A 162 12.71 11.77 3.64
CA CYS A 162 12.26 11.19 2.37
C CYS A 162 13.42 11.03 1.38
N ALA A 163 14.26 12.06 1.24
CA ALA A 163 15.40 12.05 0.33
C ALA A 163 16.47 11.03 0.73
N VAL A 164 16.73 10.87 2.04
CA VAL A 164 17.65 9.84 2.56
C VAL A 164 17.15 8.44 2.22
N LEU A 165 15.86 8.15 2.46
CA LEU A 165 15.29 6.85 2.09
C LEU A 165 15.28 6.63 0.58
N GLY A 166 14.96 7.65 -0.20
CA GLY A 166 15.06 7.63 -1.66
C GLY A 166 16.49 7.37 -2.16
N SER A 167 17.52 7.82 -1.41
CA SER A 167 18.93 7.63 -1.76
C SER A 167 19.41 6.19 -1.65
N PHE A 168 18.69 5.34 -0.91
CA PHE A 168 18.96 3.90 -0.90
C PHE A 168 18.40 3.17 -2.13
N LEU A 169 17.49 3.76 -2.92
CA LEU A 169 16.88 3.05 -4.06
C LEU A 169 17.91 2.63 -5.12
N PRO A 170 18.82 3.49 -5.62
CA PRO A 170 19.84 3.07 -6.57
C PRO A 170 20.86 2.11 -5.94
N VAL A 171 21.14 2.25 -4.64
CA VAL A 171 22.08 1.38 -3.91
C VAL A 171 21.51 -0.03 -3.76
N PHE A 172 20.24 -0.17 -3.41
CA PHE A 172 19.56 -1.45 -3.36
C PHE A 172 19.43 -2.06 -4.75
N ALA A 173 19.10 -1.28 -5.77
CA ALA A 173 19.04 -1.75 -7.15
C ALA A 173 20.40 -2.27 -7.65
N TYR A 174 21.50 -1.57 -7.35
CA TYR A 174 22.86 -2.01 -7.63
C TYR A 174 23.13 -3.39 -7.01
N HIS A 175 22.83 -3.55 -5.72
CA HIS A 175 23.05 -4.83 -5.04
C HIS A 175 22.13 -5.95 -5.54
N ILE A 176 20.85 -5.67 -5.80
CA ILE A 176 19.90 -6.67 -6.34
C ILE A 176 20.40 -7.17 -7.69
N VAL A 177 20.73 -6.27 -8.62
CA VAL A 177 21.21 -6.65 -9.95
C VAL A 177 22.56 -7.34 -9.87
N LEU A 178 23.47 -6.89 -9.00
CA LEU A 178 24.75 -7.56 -8.78
C LEU A 178 24.54 -9.01 -8.34
N GLU A 179 23.61 -9.27 -7.42
CA GLU A 179 23.36 -10.64 -6.96
C GLU A 179 22.63 -11.50 -7.99
N LEU A 180 21.71 -10.93 -8.77
CA LEU A 180 20.96 -11.67 -9.80
C LEU A 180 21.79 -11.97 -11.04
N SER A 181 22.65 -11.03 -11.47
CA SER A 181 23.42 -11.13 -12.73
C SER A 181 24.87 -11.53 -12.55
N GLN A 182 25.42 -11.42 -11.33
CA GLN A 182 26.85 -11.57 -11.04
C GLN A 182 27.74 -10.63 -11.87
N SER A 183 27.18 -9.52 -12.35
CA SER A 183 27.85 -8.53 -13.20
C SER A 183 27.86 -7.14 -12.56
N HIS A 184 29.06 -6.58 -12.40
CA HIS A 184 29.22 -5.21 -11.90
C HIS A 184 28.82 -4.17 -12.95
N ASN A 185 28.95 -4.49 -14.24
CA ASN A 185 28.55 -3.59 -15.32
C ASN A 185 27.02 -3.46 -15.37
N ALA A 186 26.29 -4.58 -15.27
CA ALA A 186 24.83 -4.57 -15.18
C ALA A 186 24.35 -3.74 -13.98
N ALA A 187 24.96 -3.97 -12.81
CA ALA A 187 24.64 -3.24 -11.59
C ALA A 187 24.94 -1.72 -11.73
N LEU A 188 26.08 -1.36 -12.35
CA LEU A 188 26.44 0.03 -12.60
C LEU A 188 25.45 0.71 -13.56
N ILE A 189 25.08 0.06 -14.67
CA ILE A 189 24.07 0.59 -15.61
C ILE A 189 22.76 0.88 -14.86
N THR A 190 22.26 -0.08 -14.09
CA THR A 190 21.04 0.10 -13.30
C THR A 190 21.15 1.25 -12.30
N ALA A 191 22.25 1.34 -11.56
CA ALA A 191 22.45 2.42 -10.60
C ALA A 191 22.48 3.78 -11.29
N THR A 192 23.19 3.89 -12.42
CA THR A 192 23.27 5.12 -13.20
C THR A 192 21.90 5.55 -13.75
N LEU A 193 21.11 4.61 -14.27
CA LEU A 193 19.73 4.90 -14.73
C LEU A 193 18.89 5.53 -13.61
N LEU A 194 18.98 5.00 -12.39
CA LEU A 194 18.18 5.49 -11.24
C LEU A 194 18.77 6.72 -10.53
N ILE A 195 20.08 6.93 -10.59
CA ILE A 195 20.73 8.14 -10.07
C ILE A 195 20.38 9.34 -10.94
N PHE A 196 20.34 9.15 -12.26
CA PHE A 196 20.15 10.21 -13.25
C PHE A 196 18.71 10.29 -13.81
N ASP A 197 17.75 9.61 -13.17
CA ASP A 197 16.33 9.77 -13.46
C ASP A 197 15.74 10.93 -12.65
N THR A 198 15.27 11.96 -13.35
CA THR A 198 14.69 13.17 -12.78
C THR A 198 13.42 12.87 -12.00
N GLY A 199 12.56 11.97 -12.51
CA GLY A 199 11.34 11.58 -11.82
C GLY A 199 11.60 10.94 -10.45
N CYS A 200 12.58 10.03 -10.38
CA CYS A 200 12.96 9.34 -9.16
C CYS A 200 13.57 10.28 -8.13
N ILE A 201 14.31 11.30 -8.58
CA ILE A 201 14.79 12.38 -7.72
C ILE A 201 13.60 13.19 -7.19
N THR A 202 12.76 13.73 -8.07
CA THR A 202 11.60 14.57 -7.68
C THR A 202 10.72 13.86 -6.67
N ILE A 203 10.28 12.63 -6.94
CA ILE A 203 9.40 11.89 -6.02
C ILE A 203 10.07 11.58 -4.66
N SER A 204 11.41 11.57 -4.60
CA SER A 204 12.15 11.30 -3.37
C SER A 204 12.40 12.52 -2.50
N GLN A 205 12.42 13.73 -3.07
CA GLN A 205 12.84 14.95 -2.37
C GLN A 205 11.76 15.59 -1.50
N TYR A 206 10.49 15.33 -1.80
CA TYR A 206 9.35 15.98 -1.15
C TYR A 206 8.72 15.12 -0.06
N ILE A 207 7.89 15.74 0.77
CA ILE A 207 7.16 15.09 1.87
C ILE A 207 6.07 14.18 1.30
N LEU A 208 6.46 12.98 0.86
CA LEU A 208 5.62 12.01 0.18
C LEU A 208 5.74 10.62 0.81
N LEU A 209 4.71 9.80 0.65
CA LEU A 209 4.76 8.40 1.08
C LEU A 209 5.55 7.49 0.13
N ASP A 210 5.64 7.86 -1.15
CA ASP A 210 6.24 7.03 -2.19
C ASP A 210 7.74 6.72 -1.96
N PRO A 211 8.62 7.65 -1.53
CA PRO A 211 10.01 7.29 -1.21
C PRO A 211 10.12 6.25 -0.10
N ILE A 212 9.30 6.36 0.94
CA ILE A 212 9.26 5.41 2.05
C ILE A 212 8.75 4.05 1.57
N LEU A 213 7.69 4.04 0.76
CA LEU A 213 7.13 2.83 0.17
C LEU A 213 8.17 2.11 -0.70
N MET A 214 8.79 2.84 -1.63
CA MET A 214 9.79 2.30 -2.55
C MET A 214 11.02 1.78 -1.78
N PHE A 215 11.42 2.45 -0.70
CA PHE A 215 12.50 1.98 0.16
C PHE A 215 12.19 0.59 0.73
N PHE A 216 11.01 0.41 1.32
CA PHE A 216 10.61 -0.88 1.88
C PHE A 216 10.39 -1.96 0.80
N ILE A 217 9.87 -1.60 -0.37
CA ILE A 217 9.76 -2.53 -1.52
C ILE A 217 11.16 -3.03 -1.94
N MET A 218 12.09 -2.12 -2.17
CA MET A 218 13.45 -2.46 -2.60
C MET A 218 14.24 -3.20 -1.51
N ALA A 219 14.06 -2.84 -0.24
CA ALA A 219 14.64 -3.55 0.89
C ALA A 219 14.09 -4.99 1.01
N ALA A 220 12.80 -5.20 0.76
CA ALA A 220 12.19 -6.54 0.74
C ALA A 220 12.74 -7.39 -0.40
N VAL A 221 12.87 -6.83 -1.61
CA VAL A 221 13.44 -7.52 -2.78
C VAL A 221 14.91 -7.84 -2.56
N LEU A 222 15.71 -6.89 -2.06
CA LEU A 222 17.12 -7.12 -1.72
C LEU A 222 17.27 -8.23 -0.68
N SER A 223 16.47 -8.17 0.39
CA SER A 223 16.50 -9.18 1.44
C SER A 223 16.07 -10.55 0.91
N MET A 224 15.08 -10.62 0.03
CA MET A 224 14.64 -11.86 -0.63
C MET A 224 15.76 -12.45 -1.51
N VAL A 225 16.44 -11.63 -2.32
CA VAL A 225 17.55 -12.09 -3.18
C VAL A 225 18.75 -12.54 -2.33
N LYS A 226 19.09 -11.79 -1.28
CA LYS A 226 20.16 -12.15 -0.34
C LYS A 226 19.84 -13.39 0.48
N PHE A 227 18.59 -13.56 0.90
CA PHE A 227 18.09 -14.79 1.53
C PHE A 227 18.21 -15.99 0.61
N SER A 228 18.01 -15.78 -0.69
CA SER A 228 18.13 -16.81 -1.72
C SER A 228 19.58 -17.21 -2.05
N GLN A 229 20.60 -16.55 -1.50
CA GLN A 229 22.01 -16.86 -1.77
C GLN A 229 22.65 -17.95 -0.89
N PRO A 230 22.53 -17.95 0.45
CA PRO A 230 23.11 -18.98 1.31
C PRO A 230 22.40 -20.35 1.20
N ARG A 231 21.94 -20.74 0.00
CA ARG A 231 21.30 -22.05 -0.32
C ARG A 231 22.12 -23.23 0.18
N CYS A 232 23.45 -23.10 0.19
CA CYS A 232 24.35 -24.16 0.64
C CYS A 232 24.51 -24.24 2.18
N ARG A 233 23.99 -23.26 2.94
CA ARG A 233 24.05 -23.22 4.42
C ARG A 233 22.75 -22.64 5.02
N PRO A 234 21.63 -23.37 4.91
CA PRO A 234 20.36 -22.94 5.47
C PRO A 234 20.44 -22.84 7.00
N PHE A 235 19.55 -22.03 7.60
CA PHE A 235 19.43 -21.82 9.06
C PHE A 235 20.65 -21.20 9.77
N THR A 236 21.61 -20.64 9.03
CA THR A 236 22.70 -19.85 9.60
C THR A 236 22.23 -18.47 10.09
N ALA A 237 23.00 -17.79 10.93
CA ALA A 237 22.65 -16.43 11.39
C ALA A 237 22.44 -15.43 10.25
N PRO A 238 23.26 -15.39 9.17
CA PRO A 238 22.98 -14.53 8.02
C PRO A 238 21.69 -14.91 7.29
N TRP A 239 21.36 -16.21 7.23
CA TRP A 239 20.11 -16.68 6.60
C TRP A 239 18.88 -16.17 7.35
N TRP A 240 18.88 -16.28 8.69
CA TRP A 240 17.82 -15.74 9.53
C TRP A 240 17.76 -14.22 9.47
N LEU A 241 18.90 -13.52 9.46
CA LEU A 241 18.96 -12.07 9.32
C LEU A 241 18.22 -11.60 8.07
N TRP A 242 18.53 -12.15 6.89
CA TRP A 242 17.87 -11.75 5.64
C TRP A 242 16.40 -12.15 5.59
N LEU A 243 16.03 -13.29 6.18
CA LEU A 243 14.62 -13.70 6.28
C LEU A 243 13.81 -12.74 7.15
N LEU A 244 14.33 -12.37 8.33
CA LEU A 244 13.66 -11.45 9.25
C LEU A 244 13.62 -10.02 8.67
N LEU A 245 14.72 -9.55 8.06
CA LEU A 245 14.74 -8.25 7.36
C LEU A 245 13.76 -8.21 6.19
N CYS A 246 13.59 -9.32 5.46
CA CYS A 246 12.55 -9.43 4.44
C CYS A 246 11.16 -9.26 5.07
N GLY A 247 10.87 -9.97 6.16
CA GLY A 247 9.60 -9.84 6.88
C GLY A 247 9.33 -8.42 7.41
N VAL A 248 10.32 -7.79 8.04
CA VAL A 248 10.23 -6.40 8.51
C VAL A 248 9.95 -5.45 7.34
N SER A 249 10.63 -5.63 6.21
CA SER A 249 10.44 -4.79 5.02
C SER A 249 9.06 -4.99 4.38
N LEU A 250 8.53 -6.22 4.36
CA LEU A 250 7.16 -6.50 3.92
C LEU A 250 6.12 -5.81 4.80
N ALA A 251 6.30 -5.86 6.12
CA ALA A 251 5.46 -5.14 7.07
C ALA A 251 5.52 -3.63 6.85
N GLY A 252 6.73 -3.10 6.60
CA GLY A 252 6.97 -1.71 6.28
C GLY A 252 6.26 -1.27 5.01
N ALA A 253 6.39 -2.03 3.92
CA ALA A 253 5.74 -1.72 2.64
C ALA A 253 4.21 -1.69 2.79
N LEU A 254 3.62 -2.71 3.42
CA LEU A 254 2.17 -2.76 3.69
C LEU A 254 1.73 -1.65 4.66
N GLY A 255 2.56 -1.35 5.66
CA GLY A 255 2.32 -0.30 6.66
C GLY A 255 2.36 1.12 6.10
N VAL A 256 2.95 1.35 4.92
CA VAL A 256 2.97 2.65 4.24
C VAL A 256 1.80 2.82 3.28
N LYS A 257 1.58 1.86 2.36
CA LYS A 257 0.54 1.92 1.33
C LYS A 257 0.09 0.51 0.95
N PHE A 258 -1.20 0.30 0.67
CA PHE A 258 -1.70 -1.03 0.27
C PHE A 258 -1.10 -1.56 -1.04
N VAL A 259 -0.48 -0.71 -1.86
CA VAL A 259 0.34 -1.13 -3.02
C VAL A 259 1.49 -2.07 -2.60
N GLY A 260 1.94 -2.01 -1.34
CA GLY A 260 2.90 -2.95 -0.75
C GLY A 260 2.43 -4.42 -0.77
N LEU A 261 1.14 -4.70 -0.99
CA LEU A 261 0.65 -6.07 -1.22
C LEU A 261 1.29 -6.71 -2.46
N PHE A 262 1.69 -5.93 -3.46
CA PHE A 262 2.32 -6.46 -4.68
C PHE A 262 3.72 -7.02 -4.43
N VAL A 263 4.50 -6.41 -3.53
CA VAL A 263 5.80 -6.98 -3.12
C VAL A 263 5.62 -8.20 -2.22
N ILE A 264 4.59 -8.23 -1.37
CA ILE A 264 4.23 -9.44 -0.61
C ILE A 264 3.91 -10.60 -1.55
N LEU A 265 3.14 -10.33 -2.62
CA LEU A 265 2.81 -11.34 -3.64
C LEU A 265 4.08 -11.80 -4.39
N LEU A 266 4.97 -10.88 -4.78
CA LEU A 266 6.24 -11.21 -5.42
C LEU A 266 7.11 -12.14 -4.54
N VAL A 267 7.30 -11.78 -3.27
CA VAL A 267 8.06 -12.58 -2.31
C VAL A 267 7.36 -13.92 -2.05
N GLY A 268 6.03 -13.93 -1.95
CA GLY A 268 5.23 -15.13 -1.79
C GLY A 268 5.40 -16.10 -2.95
N LEU A 269 5.28 -15.64 -4.20
CA LEU A 269 5.49 -16.45 -5.40
C LEU A 269 6.92 -16.99 -5.49
N ASN A 270 7.93 -16.16 -5.21
CA ASN A 270 9.32 -16.62 -5.16
C ASN A 270 9.54 -17.66 -4.05
N THR A 271 8.87 -17.50 -2.91
CA THR A 271 8.93 -18.44 -1.78
C THR A 271 8.29 -19.78 -2.13
N ILE A 272 7.13 -19.77 -2.80
CA ILE A 272 6.46 -20.97 -3.31
C ILE A 272 7.38 -21.69 -4.30
N TRP A 273 8.00 -20.96 -5.23
CA TRP A 273 8.95 -21.51 -6.18
C TRP A 273 10.17 -22.15 -5.50
N ASP A 274 10.75 -21.49 -4.49
CA ASP A 274 11.87 -22.04 -3.74
C ASP A 274 11.48 -23.29 -2.93
N LEU A 275 10.29 -23.30 -2.31
CA LEU A 275 9.77 -24.47 -1.60
C LEU A 275 9.51 -25.64 -2.56
N TRP A 276 8.97 -25.37 -3.75
CA TRP A 276 8.78 -26.35 -4.80
C TRP A 276 10.11 -26.98 -5.23
N ARG A 277 11.16 -26.17 -5.40
CA ARG A 277 12.51 -26.68 -5.72
C ARG A 277 13.09 -27.53 -4.60
N LEU A 278 12.92 -27.11 -3.34
CA LEU A 278 13.40 -27.87 -2.18
C LEU A 278 12.68 -29.21 -2.03
N LEU A 279 11.38 -29.26 -2.34
CA LEU A 279 10.60 -30.50 -2.35
C LEU A 279 11.07 -31.47 -3.44
N GLY A 280 11.50 -30.95 -4.59
CA GLY A 280 12.07 -31.75 -5.69
C GLY A 280 13.50 -32.24 -5.45
N ASP A 281 14.18 -31.77 -4.39
CA ASP A 281 15.54 -32.19 -4.07
C ASP A 281 15.53 -33.47 -3.22
N VAL A 282 15.78 -34.60 -3.89
CA VAL A 282 15.80 -35.93 -3.27
C VAL A 282 16.91 -36.12 -2.23
N THR A 283 17.85 -35.19 -2.12
CA THR A 283 18.91 -35.25 -1.10
C THR A 283 18.45 -34.74 0.27
N LEU A 284 17.34 -34.00 0.33
CA LEU A 284 16.82 -33.40 1.55
C LEU A 284 15.77 -34.30 2.22
N SER A 285 15.79 -34.35 3.55
CA SER A 285 14.75 -35.06 4.31
C SER A 285 13.44 -34.25 4.33
N LEU A 286 12.30 -34.93 4.46
CA LEU A 286 10.99 -34.28 4.63
C LEU A 286 10.96 -33.36 5.87
N MET A 287 11.71 -33.71 6.91
CA MET A 287 11.85 -32.87 8.11
C MET A 287 12.56 -31.55 7.80
N ASP A 288 13.59 -31.56 6.93
CA ASP A 288 14.29 -30.34 6.55
C ASP A 288 13.43 -29.44 5.66
N VAL A 289 12.61 -30.02 4.78
CA VAL A 289 11.58 -29.30 4.03
C VAL A 289 10.55 -28.67 4.98
N ALA A 290 10.10 -29.40 6.01
CA ALA A 290 9.18 -28.89 7.03
C ALA A 290 9.79 -27.73 7.84
N LYS A 291 11.06 -27.82 8.26
CA LYS A 291 11.78 -26.71 8.90
C LYS A 291 11.84 -25.48 7.99
N HIS A 292 12.12 -25.69 6.70
CA HIS A 292 12.18 -24.62 5.71
C HIS A 292 10.84 -23.94 5.50
N PHE A 293 9.75 -24.70 5.50
CA PHE A 293 8.39 -24.20 5.44
C PHE A 293 8.05 -23.38 6.70
N LEU A 294 8.25 -23.96 7.89
CA LEU A 294 7.93 -23.30 9.16
C LEU A 294 8.71 -22.00 9.36
N ALA A 295 10.01 -21.99 9.03
CA ALA A 295 10.83 -20.79 9.12
C ALA A 295 10.30 -19.66 8.23
N ARG A 296 9.84 -19.97 7.01
CA ARG A 296 9.22 -18.99 6.10
C ARG A 296 7.85 -18.52 6.61
N VAL A 297 7.04 -19.39 7.19
CA VAL A 297 5.78 -18.99 7.85
C VAL A 297 6.05 -17.98 8.97
N VAL A 298 7.04 -18.27 9.83
CA VAL A 298 7.43 -17.37 10.92
C VAL A 298 7.96 -16.03 10.38
N GLY A 299 8.92 -16.07 9.46
CA GLY A 299 9.62 -14.88 8.97
C GLY A 299 8.83 -14.03 7.96
N LEU A 300 8.00 -14.64 7.13
CA LEU A 300 7.31 -13.98 6.00
C LEU A 300 5.80 -13.84 6.18
N ILE A 301 5.20 -14.42 7.22
CA ILE A 301 3.76 -14.28 7.51
C ILE A 301 3.53 -13.76 8.93
N LEU A 302 3.96 -14.51 9.95
CA LEU A 302 3.68 -14.15 11.35
C LEU A 302 4.38 -12.86 11.76
N LEU A 303 5.68 -12.73 11.47
CA LEU A 303 6.44 -11.52 11.79
C LEU A 303 5.85 -10.26 11.11
N PRO A 304 5.61 -10.24 9.78
CA PRO A 304 4.98 -9.08 9.15
C PRO A 304 3.62 -8.73 9.72
N LEU A 305 2.79 -9.73 10.02
CA LEU A 305 1.46 -9.53 10.60
C LEU A 305 1.55 -8.88 11.99
N ILE A 306 2.42 -9.39 12.87
CA ILE A 306 2.62 -8.84 14.22
C ILE A 306 3.10 -7.38 14.13
N LEU A 307 4.08 -7.11 13.28
CA LEU A 307 4.59 -5.75 13.08
C LEU A 307 3.53 -4.81 12.51
N TYR A 308 2.73 -5.27 11.54
CA TYR A 308 1.63 -4.50 10.98
C TYR A 308 0.56 -4.15 12.03
N VAL A 309 0.16 -5.12 12.86
CA VAL A 309 -0.77 -4.88 13.97
C VAL A 309 -0.17 -3.91 14.98
N THR A 310 1.12 -4.03 15.28
CA THR A 310 1.85 -3.14 16.20
C THR A 310 1.90 -1.71 15.67
N ILE A 311 2.09 -1.52 14.36
CA ILE A 311 2.05 -0.21 13.69
C ILE A 311 0.70 0.49 13.95
N PHE A 312 -0.41 -0.23 13.83
CA PHE A 312 -1.73 0.33 14.13
C PHE A 312 -1.96 0.55 15.63
N ALA A 313 -1.43 -0.32 16.49
CA ALA A 313 -1.46 -0.12 17.93
C ALA A 313 -0.76 1.19 18.33
N VAL A 314 0.42 1.46 17.76
CA VAL A 314 1.14 2.72 17.93
C VAL A 314 0.34 3.90 17.37
N HIS A 315 -0.24 3.76 16.17
CA HIS A 315 -1.07 4.81 15.56
C HIS A 315 -2.21 5.27 16.49
N PHE A 316 -3.00 4.34 17.02
CA PHE A 316 -4.11 4.67 17.92
C PHE A 316 -3.66 5.09 19.32
N ALA A 317 -2.51 4.62 19.79
CA ALA A 317 -1.93 5.08 21.06
C ALA A 317 -1.44 6.54 20.98
N VAL A 318 -0.90 6.95 19.83
CA VAL A 318 -0.40 8.32 19.61
C VAL A 318 -1.55 9.29 19.35
N LEU A 319 -2.53 8.92 18.51
CA LEU A 319 -3.67 9.78 18.16
C LEU A 319 -4.83 9.63 19.16
N ASN A 320 -4.68 10.25 20.33
CA ASN A 320 -5.64 10.12 21.43
C ASN A 320 -6.63 11.30 21.58
N LYS A 321 -6.56 12.33 20.73
CA LYS A 321 -7.50 13.48 20.73
C LYS A 321 -8.46 13.44 19.55
N SER A 322 -9.63 14.06 19.70
CA SER A 322 -10.59 14.28 18.61
C SER A 322 -9.95 15.13 17.51
N GLY A 323 -10.38 14.90 16.28
CA GLY A 323 -9.87 15.61 15.11
C GLY A 323 -10.78 15.36 13.90
N PRO A 324 -10.47 15.94 12.73
CA PRO A 324 -11.40 15.98 11.59
C PRO A 324 -11.75 14.61 10.99
N GLY A 325 -11.03 13.54 11.37
CA GLY A 325 -11.30 12.19 10.91
C GLY A 325 -12.18 11.34 11.84
N ASP A 326 -12.55 11.84 13.02
CA ASP A 326 -13.30 11.06 14.01
C ASP A 326 -14.69 10.64 13.50
N GLY A 327 -15.35 11.48 12.71
CA GLY A 327 -16.67 11.26 12.11
C GLY A 327 -16.77 10.02 11.21
N PHE A 328 -15.64 9.48 10.74
CA PHE A 328 -15.60 8.25 9.94
C PHE A 328 -15.70 6.96 10.77
N PHE A 329 -15.47 7.06 12.08
CA PHE A 329 -15.47 5.93 13.00
C PHE A 329 -16.76 5.89 13.83
N SER A 330 -17.02 4.72 14.44
CA SER A 330 -18.13 4.48 15.35
C SER A 330 -18.09 5.42 16.55
N SER A 331 -19.26 5.78 17.03
CA SER A 331 -19.43 6.63 18.21
C SER A 331 -18.78 6.01 19.47
N ALA A 332 -18.68 4.67 19.55
CA ALA A 332 -17.97 3.95 20.60
C ALA A 332 -16.44 4.17 20.55
N PHE A 333 -15.85 4.26 19.36
CA PHE A 333 -14.45 4.65 19.23
C PHE A 333 -14.25 6.15 19.51
N GLN A 334 -15.16 7.00 19.03
CA GLN A 334 -15.12 8.45 19.27
C GLN A 334 -15.13 8.79 20.77
N SER A 335 -15.86 8.02 21.60
CA SER A 335 -15.87 8.23 23.06
C SER A 335 -14.53 7.94 23.75
N CYS A 336 -13.57 7.30 23.05
CA CYS A 336 -12.21 7.10 23.55
C CYS A 336 -11.29 8.30 23.31
N LEU A 337 -11.70 9.27 22.50
CA LEU A 337 -10.86 10.39 22.06
C LEU A 337 -11.05 11.61 22.98
N ILE A 338 -9.95 12.15 23.48
CA ILE A 338 -9.94 13.34 24.33
C ILE A 338 -10.43 14.55 23.52
N GLY A 339 -11.40 15.29 24.05
CA GLY A 339 -11.98 16.47 23.41
C GLY A 339 -13.20 16.17 22.53
N ASN A 340 -13.61 14.90 22.40
CA ASN A 340 -14.90 14.56 21.81
C ASN A 340 -16.04 14.81 22.82
N ASN A 341 -17.23 15.20 22.36
CA ASN A 341 -18.39 15.42 23.23
C ASN A 341 -18.85 14.13 23.94
N LEU A 342 -18.56 12.95 23.38
CA LEU A 342 -18.86 11.65 23.97
C LEU A 342 -17.80 11.20 25.00
N HIS A 343 -16.66 11.90 25.09
CA HIS A 343 -15.59 11.54 26.01
C HIS A 343 -15.96 11.88 27.44
N ASN A 344 -15.95 10.89 28.33
CA ASN A 344 -16.43 11.00 29.72
C ASN A 344 -17.90 11.47 29.86
N ALA A 345 -18.70 11.39 28.78
CA ALA A 345 -20.12 11.63 28.89
C ALA A 345 -20.79 10.49 29.67
N SER A 346 -21.87 10.85 30.36
CA SER A 346 -22.72 9.92 31.08
C SER A 346 -24.13 10.02 30.52
N MET A 347 -24.69 8.90 30.10
CA MET A 347 -26.03 8.84 29.50
C MET A 347 -26.72 7.55 29.91
N PRO A 348 -28.06 7.45 29.82
CA PRO A 348 -28.75 6.23 30.18
C PRO A 348 -28.48 5.10 29.18
N GLU A 349 -28.28 3.87 29.68
CA GLU A 349 -27.90 2.70 28.86
C GLU A 349 -29.00 2.28 27.87
N TYR A 350 -30.27 2.35 28.29
CA TYR A 350 -31.41 1.81 27.55
C TYR A 350 -32.33 2.91 27.09
N LEU A 351 -32.82 2.82 25.85
CA LEU A 351 -33.80 3.75 25.31
C LEU A 351 -35.14 3.60 26.06
N ALA A 352 -35.76 4.73 26.42
CA ALA A 352 -37.09 4.78 27.01
C ALA A 352 -38.03 5.68 26.22
N TYR A 353 -39.33 5.50 26.45
CA TYR A 353 -40.34 6.45 26.00
C TYR A 353 -40.20 7.78 26.76
N GLY A 354 -40.42 8.89 26.06
CA GLY A 354 -40.20 10.25 26.57
C GLY A 354 -38.73 10.69 26.57
N SER A 355 -37.82 9.85 26.07
CA SER A 355 -36.42 10.21 25.91
C SER A 355 -36.19 11.10 24.70
N VAL A 356 -35.27 12.06 24.86
CA VAL A 356 -34.73 12.85 23.74
C VAL A 356 -33.45 12.19 23.25
N ILE A 357 -33.37 11.92 21.96
CA ILE A 357 -32.26 11.20 21.33
C ILE A 357 -31.72 11.89 20.09
N THR A 358 -30.47 11.58 19.75
CA THR A 358 -29.93 11.79 18.40
C THR A 358 -29.73 10.43 17.72
N VAL A 359 -30.07 10.36 16.44
CA VAL A 359 -30.05 9.12 15.67
C VAL A 359 -29.05 9.28 14.53
N LYS A 360 -27.98 8.49 14.53
CA LYS A 360 -26.88 8.58 13.55
C LYS A 360 -26.88 7.38 12.63
N ASN A 361 -26.73 7.61 11.33
CA ASN A 361 -26.65 6.53 10.35
C ASN A 361 -25.30 5.79 10.44
N LEU A 362 -25.29 4.47 10.31
CA LEU A 362 -24.08 3.63 10.41
C LEU A 362 -23.29 3.53 9.09
N ARG A 363 -23.75 4.18 8.03
CA ARG A 363 -22.97 4.37 6.81
C ARG A 363 -21.71 5.21 7.10
N ILE A 364 -20.66 5.01 6.32
CA ILE A 364 -19.48 5.90 6.32
C ILE A 364 -19.89 7.31 5.91
N ALA A 365 -19.43 8.30 6.68
CA ALA A 365 -19.91 9.68 6.59
C ALA A 365 -21.45 9.74 6.70
N GLY A 366 -22.03 8.87 7.54
CA GLY A 366 -23.44 8.89 7.89
C GLY A 366 -23.73 10.11 8.76
N GLY A 367 -24.73 10.89 8.35
CA GLY A 367 -25.21 12.02 9.14
C GLY A 367 -26.17 11.61 10.25
N TYR A 368 -26.45 12.57 11.12
CA TYR A 368 -27.54 12.54 12.08
C TYR A 368 -28.86 12.77 11.35
N LEU A 369 -29.90 12.05 11.74
CA LEU A 369 -31.26 12.35 11.31
C LEU A 369 -31.60 13.79 11.74
N HIS A 370 -31.91 14.62 10.75
CA HIS A 370 -32.00 16.06 10.89
C HIS A 370 -33.27 16.58 10.27
N SER A 371 -33.84 17.64 10.83
CA SER A 371 -34.95 18.35 10.22
C SER A 371 -34.89 19.84 10.56
N HIS A 372 -35.37 20.69 9.66
CA HIS A 372 -35.37 22.14 9.82
C HIS A 372 -36.65 22.74 9.23
N TRP A 373 -36.97 23.99 9.53
CA TRP A 373 -38.24 24.63 9.15
C TRP A 373 -38.52 24.72 7.63
N HIS A 374 -37.53 24.51 6.77
CA HIS A 374 -37.70 24.53 5.31
C HIS A 374 -38.52 23.34 4.79
N LEU A 375 -39.37 23.61 3.80
CA LEU A 375 -40.21 22.62 3.13
C LEU A 375 -39.55 22.12 1.83
N TYR A 376 -39.92 20.93 1.36
CA TYR A 376 -39.53 20.49 0.02
C TYR A 376 -40.08 21.46 -1.04
N PRO A 377 -39.26 21.86 -2.03
CA PRO A 377 -39.68 22.78 -3.08
C PRO A 377 -40.68 22.12 -4.04
N GLU A 378 -41.42 22.96 -4.77
CA GLU A 378 -42.38 22.50 -5.77
C GLU A 378 -41.68 21.67 -6.87
N GLY A 379 -42.31 20.59 -7.30
CA GLY A 379 -41.77 19.64 -8.28
C GLY A 379 -40.81 18.58 -7.73
N VAL A 380 -40.36 18.68 -6.46
CA VAL A 380 -39.44 17.71 -5.84
C VAL A 380 -40.16 16.72 -4.90
N GLY A 381 -41.44 16.95 -4.64
CA GLY A 381 -42.33 16.02 -3.96
C GLY A 381 -43.46 16.74 -3.23
N VAL A 382 -43.95 16.14 -2.15
CA VAL A 382 -44.97 16.78 -1.32
C VAL A 382 -44.35 17.92 -0.54
N LYS A 383 -45.04 19.08 -0.50
CA LYS A 383 -44.61 20.32 0.16
C LYS A 383 -44.73 20.23 1.69
N GLN A 384 -43.95 19.33 2.29
CA GLN A 384 -43.83 19.09 3.72
C GLN A 384 -42.41 19.40 4.22
N GLN A 385 -42.19 19.36 5.54
CA GLN A 385 -40.90 19.69 6.13
C GLN A 385 -39.81 18.72 5.63
N GLN A 386 -38.64 19.26 5.33
CA GLN A 386 -37.51 18.46 4.89
C GLN A 386 -36.94 17.64 6.05
N VAL A 387 -36.69 16.36 5.78
CA VAL A 387 -35.91 15.49 6.67
C VAL A 387 -34.70 15.01 5.90
N THR A 388 -33.53 15.22 6.50
CA THR A 388 -32.23 15.00 5.87
C THR A 388 -31.31 14.29 6.85
N ALA A 389 -30.09 14.00 6.40
CA ALA A 389 -29.00 13.58 7.26
C ALA A 389 -27.93 14.68 7.28
N TYR A 390 -27.67 15.24 8.45
CA TYR A 390 -26.70 16.31 8.64
C TYR A 390 -25.40 15.78 9.27
N LEU A 391 -24.25 16.20 8.76
CA LEU A 391 -22.96 15.62 9.14
C LEU A 391 -22.42 16.16 10.48
N HIS A 392 -22.99 17.25 10.99
CA HIS A 392 -22.53 17.91 12.21
C HIS A 392 -23.57 17.79 13.33
N LYS A 393 -23.12 17.94 14.57
CA LYS A 393 -24.02 18.01 15.73
C LYS A 393 -24.73 19.36 15.74
N ASP A 394 -26.06 19.31 15.86
CA ASP A 394 -26.96 20.46 15.85
C ASP A 394 -28.14 20.18 16.80
N TYR A 395 -28.77 21.24 17.33
CA TYR A 395 -29.99 21.11 18.12
C TYR A 395 -31.16 20.54 17.30
N ASN A 396 -31.16 20.78 15.99
CA ASN A 396 -32.08 20.20 15.00
C ASN A 396 -31.86 18.70 14.71
N ASN A 397 -30.92 18.05 15.43
CA ASN A 397 -30.74 16.60 15.37
C ASN A 397 -31.51 15.86 16.49
N LEU A 398 -32.23 16.60 17.34
CA LEU A 398 -32.90 16.06 18.54
C LEU A 398 -34.31 15.56 18.20
N TRP A 399 -34.57 14.30 18.55
CA TRP A 399 -35.86 13.63 18.36
C TRP A 399 -36.39 13.12 19.69
N LEU A 400 -37.69 13.31 19.94
CA LEU A 400 -38.41 12.82 21.12
C LEU A 400 -39.12 11.50 20.76
N VAL A 401 -38.94 10.49 21.61
CA VAL A 401 -39.52 9.15 21.40
C VAL A 401 -40.88 9.04 22.09
N HIS A 402 -41.95 8.98 21.30
CA HIS A 402 -43.31 8.78 21.79
C HIS A 402 -43.79 7.34 21.56
N LYS A 403 -44.69 6.90 22.44
CA LYS A 403 -45.42 5.64 22.29
C LYS A 403 -46.53 5.79 21.24
N GLN A 404 -46.94 4.69 20.61
CA GLN A 404 -48.04 4.69 19.66
C GLN A 404 -49.33 5.25 20.27
N ASP A 405 -49.66 4.86 21.50
CA ASP A 405 -50.84 5.36 22.21
C ASP A 405 -50.45 6.49 23.16
N TYR A 406 -50.99 7.69 22.92
CA TYR A 406 -50.72 8.89 23.70
C TYR A 406 -51.54 8.89 25.02
N ASN A 407 -51.44 7.82 25.80
CA ASN A 407 -52.02 7.78 27.14
C ASN A 407 -50.93 8.11 28.14
N ASP A 408 -50.97 9.35 28.62
CA ASP A 408 -50.10 9.92 29.64
C ASP A 408 -50.44 9.34 31.03
N SER A 409 -50.46 8.02 31.15
CA SER A 409 -50.47 7.38 32.47
C SER A 409 -49.06 7.53 33.03
N GLN A 410 -48.88 8.55 33.87
CA GLN A 410 -47.67 8.84 34.63
C GLN A 410 -47.28 7.67 35.55
N SER A 411 -46.74 6.60 34.95
CA SER A 411 -46.00 5.57 35.65
C SER A 411 -44.66 6.16 36.06
N GLY A 412 -44.33 6.10 37.35
CA GLY A 412 -43.06 6.61 37.89
C GLY A 412 -41.82 5.91 37.32
N THR A 413 -41.96 4.71 36.76
CA THR A 413 -40.89 4.00 36.06
C THR A 413 -40.95 4.29 34.55
N PRO A 414 -39.83 4.76 33.94
CA PRO A 414 -39.76 4.98 32.50
C PRO A 414 -39.87 3.65 31.74
N ASP A 415 -40.87 3.56 30.85
CA ASP A 415 -41.12 2.37 30.03
C ASP A 415 -40.04 2.27 28.93
N LEU A 416 -39.36 1.13 28.82
CA LEU A 416 -38.20 0.94 27.94
C LEU A 416 -38.61 0.44 26.56
N VAL A 417 -37.95 0.93 25.52
CA VAL A 417 -38.19 0.53 24.13
C VAL A 417 -37.50 -0.81 23.83
N ARG A 418 -38.27 -1.75 23.27
CA ARG A 418 -37.83 -3.11 22.93
C ARG A 418 -37.87 -3.36 21.42
N HIS A 419 -37.13 -4.38 21.00
CA HIS A 419 -37.20 -4.91 19.64
C HIS A 419 -38.64 -5.32 19.31
N GLY A 420 -39.19 -4.72 18.26
CA GLY A 420 -40.54 -4.96 17.75
C GLY A 420 -41.55 -3.88 18.15
N ASP A 421 -41.20 -2.97 19.05
CA ASP A 421 -42.10 -1.92 19.50
C ASP A 421 -42.34 -0.86 18.42
N VAL A 422 -43.52 -0.24 18.46
CA VAL A 422 -43.92 0.83 17.55
C VAL A 422 -43.79 2.17 18.25
N ILE A 423 -43.07 3.10 17.64
CA ILE A 423 -42.77 4.42 18.17
C ILE A 423 -43.19 5.50 17.18
N ARG A 424 -43.35 6.72 17.70
CA ARG A 424 -43.36 7.97 16.93
C ARG A 424 -42.11 8.76 17.28
N LEU A 425 -41.44 9.30 16.26
CA LEU A 425 -40.27 10.17 16.44
C LEU A 425 -40.71 11.60 16.13
N GLU A 426 -40.79 12.44 17.17
CA GLU A 426 -41.14 13.85 17.03
C GLU A 426 -39.86 14.70 17.03
N HIS A 427 -39.71 15.57 16.04
CA HIS A 427 -38.59 16.49 15.98
C HIS A 427 -38.74 17.57 17.05
N LYS A 428 -37.75 17.69 17.94
CA LYS A 428 -37.87 18.51 19.17
C LYS A 428 -38.09 20.00 18.88
N GLU A 429 -37.41 20.55 17.87
CA GLU A 429 -37.46 21.98 17.60
C GLU A 429 -38.73 22.39 16.83
N THR A 430 -39.19 21.55 15.89
CA THR A 430 -40.34 21.89 15.02
C THR A 430 -41.63 21.19 15.41
N THR A 431 -41.61 20.30 16.41
CA THR A 431 -42.75 19.52 16.92
C THR A 431 -43.46 18.67 15.85
N ARG A 432 -42.72 18.30 14.78
CA ARG A 432 -43.25 17.51 13.65
C ARG A 432 -42.81 16.06 13.75
N ASN A 433 -43.70 15.14 13.40
CA ASN A 433 -43.40 13.71 13.36
C ASN A 433 -42.59 13.33 12.13
N LEU A 434 -41.70 12.37 12.28
CA LEU A 434 -41.07 11.67 11.17
C LEU A 434 -42.13 10.90 10.39
N HIS A 435 -42.29 11.22 9.12
CA HIS A 435 -43.37 10.76 8.27
C HIS A 435 -42.85 10.15 6.97
N SER A 436 -43.56 9.17 6.42
CA SER A 436 -43.29 8.67 5.06
C SER A 436 -44.57 8.26 4.34
N HIS A 437 -44.57 8.41 3.03
CA HIS A 437 -45.75 8.21 2.18
C HIS A 437 -45.33 7.67 0.82
N HIS A 438 -46.29 7.19 0.01
CA HIS A 438 -46.02 6.56 -1.29
C HIS A 438 -45.53 7.51 -2.40
N HIS A 439 -45.02 8.70 -2.08
CA HIS A 439 -44.40 9.60 -3.04
C HIS A 439 -42.93 9.24 -3.24
N GLN A 440 -42.42 9.41 -4.46
CA GLN A 440 -41.01 9.13 -4.77
C GLN A 440 -40.07 10.10 -4.05
N ALA A 441 -38.91 9.59 -3.62
CA ALA A 441 -37.85 10.41 -3.03
C ALA A 441 -37.22 11.39 -4.04
N PRO A 442 -36.59 12.50 -3.58
CA PRO A 442 -36.05 13.55 -4.44
C PRO A 442 -35.04 13.06 -5.49
N LEU A 443 -34.01 12.31 -5.09
CA LEU A 443 -32.92 11.84 -5.94
C LEU A 443 -32.99 10.33 -6.17
N THR A 444 -33.41 9.57 -5.16
CA THR A 444 -33.50 8.10 -5.25
C THR A 444 -34.92 7.66 -5.60
N LYS A 445 -35.31 7.84 -6.86
CA LYS A 445 -36.70 7.65 -7.35
C LYS A 445 -37.33 6.27 -7.07
N LYS A 446 -36.52 5.25 -6.78
CA LYS A 446 -36.99 3.90 -6.39
C LYS A 446 -37.43 3.80 -4.93
N HIS A 447 -37.13 4.80 -4.11
CA HIS A 447 -37.47 4.86 -2.68
C HIS A 447 -38.61 5.86 -2.45
N PHE A 448 -39.22 5.78 -1.27
CA PHE A 448 -40.25 6.70 -0.83
C PHE A 448 -39.67 7.92 -0.12
N GLN A 449 -40.37 9.05 -0.24
CA GLN A 449 -40.03 10.31 0.40
C GLN A 449 -40.24 10.20 1.92
N VAL A 450 -39.35 10.84 2.68
CA VAL A 450 -39.46 10.99 4.13
C VAL A 450 -39.53 12.48 4.44
N THR A 451 -40.46 12.88 5.30
CA THR A 451 -40.79 14.28 5.60
C THR A 451 -41.09 14.47 7.08
N GLY A 452 -41.20 15.73 7.51
CA GLY A 452 -41.78 16.11 8.80
C GLY A 452 -43.23 16.55 8.64
N TYR A 453 -44.15 15.86 9.29
CA TYR A 453 -45.60 16.10 9.21
C TYR A 453 -46.24 16.24 10.60
N GLY A 454 -47.41 16.88 10.67
CA GLY A 454 -48.09 17.18 11.92
C GLY A 454 -47.47 18.33 12.72
N THR A 455 -48.13 18.70 13.82
CA THR A 455 -47.68 19.69 14.81
C THR A 455 -48.24 19.35 16.20
N ASN A 456 -47.43 19.47 17.27
CA ASN A 456 -47.83 19.20 18.66
C ASN A 456 -48.50 17.82 18.86
N GLY A 457 -47.87 16.74 18.37
CA GLY A 457 -48.38 15.38 18.54
C GLY A 457 -49.60 15.00 17.70
N THR A 458 -50.15 15.92 16.89
CA THR A 458 -51.10 15.55 15.83
C THR A 458 -50.36 14.76 14.76
N GLY A 459 -50.89 13.58 14.43
CA GLY A 459 -50.25 12.66 13.49
C GLY A 459 -51.25 11.67 12.91
N ASP A 460 -50.81 10.93 11.90
CA ASP A 460 -51.59 9.88 11.25
C ASP A 460 -50.88 8.51 11.38
N ALA A 461 -51.46 7.49 10.74
CA ALA A 461 -50.87 6.14 10.76
C ALA A 461 -49.52 6.04 10.00
N ASN A 462 -49.16 7.07 9.22
CA ASN A 462 -47.90 7.15 8.47
C ASN A 462 -46.77 7.82 9.29
N ASP A 463 -47.02 8.10 10.57
CA ASP A 463 -45.98 8.55 11.51
C ASP A 463 -45.42 7.40 12.36
N LEU A 464 -45.94 6.18 12.17
CA LEU A 464 -45.63 5.01 13.00
C LEU A 464 -44.43 4.22 12.45
N TRP A 465 -43.40 4.08 13.30
CA TRP A 465 -42.18 3.35 12.98
C TRP A 465 -41.96 2.20 13.96
N GLN A 466 -41.81 0.99 13.44
CA GLN A 466 -41.43 -0.18 14.22
C GLN A 466 -39.91 -0.23 14.38
N VAL A 467 -39.44 -0.33 15.63
CA VAL A 467 -38.02 -0.43 15.97
C VAL A 467 -37.57 -1.88 15.87
N GLU A 468 -36.55 -2.13 15.06
CA GLU A 468 -35.96 -3.45 14.90
C GLU A 468 -34.47 -3.41 15.25
N VAL A 469 -34.09 -4.10 16.32
CA VAL A 469 -32.68 -4.32 16.67
C VAL A 469 -32.08 -5.41 15.77
N CYS A 470 -31.05 -5.10 14.99
CA CYS A 470 -30.39 -6.03 14.08
C CYS A 470 -29.75 -7.18 14.87
N GLY A 471 -30.09 -8.43 14.52
CA GLY A 471 -29.63 -9.62 15.25
C GLY A 471 -30.24 -9.80 16.65
N GLY A 472 -31.20 -8.94 17.03
CA GLY A 472 -31.94 -9.05 18.28
C GLY A 472 -33.12 -10.01 18.20
N ARG A 473 -33.53 -10.52 19.35
CA ARG A 473 -34.74 -11.33 19.55
C ARG A 473 -35.89 -10.46 20.07
N LYS A 474 -37.12 -10.97 19.95
CA LYS A 474 -38.31 -10.28 20.45
C LYS A 474 -38.17 -10.03 21.96
N GLY A 475 -38.29 -8.76 22.36
CA GLY A 475 -38.16 -8.34 23.75
C GLY A 475 -36.76 -7.83 24.15
N ASP A 476 -35.76 -7.92 23.27
CA ASP A 476 -34.44 -7.34 23.51
C ASP A 476 -34.53 -5.82 23.65
N LEU A 477 -33.84 -5.27 24.64
CA LEU A 477 -33.82 -3.83 24.89
C LEU A 477 -32.91 -3.10 23.90
N VAL A 478 -33.28 -1.88 23.54
CA VAL A 478 -32.47 -1.02 22.70
C VAL A 478 -31.38 -0.35 23.56
N LYS A 479 -30.12 -0.74 23.33
CA LYS A 479 -28.94 -0.17 24.01
C LYS A 479 -28.38 1.00 23.21
N VAL A 480 -28.15 2.12 23.89
CA VAL A 480 -27.53 3.31 23.32
C VAL A 480 -26.08 2.98 22.90
N LEU A 481 -25.63 3.54 21.77
CA LEU A 481 -24.33 3.32 21.10
C LEU A 481 -24.03 1.90 20.57
N ARG A 482 -24.59 0.84 21.16
CA ARG A 482 -24.31 -0.56 20.80
C ARG A 482 -25.36 -1.21 19.91
N SER A 483 -26.65 -0.94 20.14
CA SER A 483 -27.70 -1.55 19.33
C SER A 483 -27.75 -0.89 17.96
N LYS A 484 -27.58 -1.69 16.92
CA LYS A 484 -27.85 -1.28 15.54
C LYS A 484 -29.35 -1.42 15.29
N VAL A 485 -30.05 -0.30 15.17
CA VAL A 485 -31.51 -0.26 15.00
C VAL A 485 -31.92 0.06 13.58
N ARG A 486 -33.06 -0.47 13.15
CA ARG A 486 -33.76 -0.08 11.93
C ARG A 486 -35.13 0.46 12.31
N PHE A 487 -35.61 1.44 11.55
CA PHE A 487 -36.96 1.97 11.70
C PHE A 487 -37.77 1.53 10.49
N LEU A 488 -38.72 0.62 10.71
CA LEU A 488 -39.61 0.11 9.67
C LEU A 488 -40.91 0.90 9.69
N HIS A 489 -41.21 1.56 8.59
CA HIS A 489 -42.44 2.32 8.44
C HIS A 489 -43.64 1.38 8.40
N LYS A 490 -44.60 1.54 9.32
CA LYS A 490 -45.71 0.60 9.48
C LYS A 490 -46.68 0.59 8.28
N ALA A 491 -47.02 1.75 7.75
CA ALA A 491 -48.05 1.84 6.72
C ALA A 491 -47.58 1.31 5.36
N THR A 492 -46.33 1.59 4.97
CA THR A 492 -45.79 1.19 3.65
C THR A 492 -44.87 -0.03 3.71
N GLY A 493 -44.43 -0.45 4.90
CA GLY A 493 -43.49 -1.56 5.08
C GLY A 493 -42.06 -1.28 4.63
N CYS A 494 -41.69 -0.03 4.33
CA CYS A 494 -40.33 0.34 3.95
C CYS A 494 -39.44 0.59 5.17
N VAL A 495 -38.11 0.63 4.99
CA VAL A 495 -37.14 0.90 6.05
C VAL A 495 -36.49 2.27 5.90
N LEU A 496 -36.35 3.02 7.00
CA LEU A 496 -35.66 4.32 7.01
C LEU A 496 -34.21 4.15 6.54
N PHE A 497 -33.82 4.92 5.52
CA PHE A 497 -32.62 4.69 4.74
C PHE A 497 -31.90 5.99 4.39
N SER A 498 -30.61 6.06 4.66
CA SER A 498 -29.75 7.14 4.14
C SER A 498 -29.18 6.76 2.77
N SER A 499 -29.61 7.47 1.72
CA SER A 499 -29.12 7.22 0.36
C SER A 499 -27.68 7.67 0.16
N GLY A 500 -27.23 8.62 0.99
CA GLY A 500 -25.94 9.30 0.91
C GLY A 500 -25.63 9.94 -0.42
N LYS A 501 -26.68 10.28 -1.17
CA LYS A 501 -26.59 11.31 -2.20
C LYS A 501 -26.76 12.67 -1.53
N THR A 502 -25.95 13.63 -1.95
CA THR A 502 -26.04 15.02 -1.51
C THR A 502 -27.20 15.71 -2.21
N LEU A 503 -28.09 16.33 -1.44
CA LEU A 503 -29.19 17.13 -1.98
C LEU A 503 -28.63 18.40 -2.66
N PRO A 504 -29.33 18.94 -3.67
CA PRO A 504 -28.97 20.22 -4.26
C PRO A 504 -29.07 21.38 -3.26
N LYS A 505 -28.73 22.60 -3.70
CA LYS A 505 -28.71 23.81 -2.87
C LYS A 505 -30.00 24.07 -2.07
N TRP A 506 -31.17 23.67 -2.57
CA TRP A 506 -32.45 23.80 -1.85
C TRP A 506 -32.54 22.94 -0.57
N GLY A 507 -31.74 21.86 -0.51
CA GLY A 507 -31.60 20.97 0.64
C GLY A 507 -30.28 21.18 1.36
N TRP A 508 -29.67 22.38 1.22
CA TRP A 508 -28.48 22.81 1.94
C TRP A 508 -27.26 21.90 1.79
N GLU A 509 -27.16 21.18 0.67
CA GLU A 509 -26.08 20.20 0.43
C GLU A 509 -25.98 19.14 1.54
N GLN A 510 -27.11 18.87 2.21
CA GLN A 510 -27.24 17.81 3.20
C GLN A 510 -27.49 16.47 2.53
N VAL A 511 -27.43 15.39 3.30
CA VAL A 511 -27.61 14.04 2.77
C VAL A 511 -29.08 13.65 2.68
N GLU A 512 -29.48 13.02 1.57
CA GLU A 512 -30.86 12.53 1.37
C GLU A 512 -31.20 11.36 2.31
N VAL A 513 -32.31 11.52 3.05
CA VAL A 513 -32.98 10.46 3.81
C VAL A 513 -34.25 10.03 3.07
N THR A 514 -34.47 8.72 3.01
CA THR A 514 -35.53 8.08 2.22
C THR A 514 -36.11 6.90 2.98
N CYS A 515 -37.20 6.33 2.51
CA CYS A 515 -37.71 5.06 3.00
C CYS A 515 -37.60 3.99 1.88
N SER A 516 -36.71 3.02 2.08
CA SER A 516 -36.39 1.99 1.09
C SER A 516 -37.38 0.84 1.14
N PRO A 517 -38.04 0.47 0.03
CA PRO A 517 -38.85 -0.75 -0.02
C PRO A 517 -37.99 -2.02 0.04
N TYR A 518 -36.68 -1.91 -0.18
CA TYR A 518 -35.74 -3.02 -0.05
C TYR A 518 -35.31 -3.19 1.41
N LEU A 519 -35.76 -4.28 2.03
CA LEU A 519 -35.54 -4.61 3.44
C LEU A 519 -34.17 -5.25 3.74
N LYS A 520 -33.26 -5.29 2.76
CA LYS A 520 -31.93 -5.87 2.95
C LYS A 520 -31.18 -5.07 4.01
N GLU A 521 -30.64 -5.77 5.01
CA GLU A 521 -29.79 -5.17 6.02
C GLU A 521 -28.52 -4.62 5.37
N THR A 522 -28.41 -3.29 5.39
CA THR A 522 -27.24 -2.57 4.91
C THR A 522 -26.86 -1.49 5.92
N PRO A 523 -25.60 -1.03 5.96
CA PRO A 523 -25.21 0.08 6.83
C PRO A 523 -26.05 1.35 6.63
N SER A 524 -26.57 1.58 5.42
CA SER A 524 -27.46 2.70 5.10
C SER A 524 -28.86 2.61 5.74
N SER A 525 -29.37 1.39 5.99
CA SER A 525 -30.64 1.16 6.70
C SER A 525 -30.47 1.05 8.21
N GLN A 526 -29.23 0.98 8.69
CA GLN A 526 -28.90 0.81 10.10
C GLN A 526 -28.58 2.16 10.74
N TRP A 527 -29.14 2.37 11.91
CA TRP A 527 -28.99 3.57 12.70
C TRP A 527 -28.49 3.21 14.10
N ASN A 528 -27.84 4.17 14.73
CA ASN A 528 -27.37 4.08 16.10
C ASN A 528 -27.95 5.25 16.88
N ILE A 529 -28.34 5.02 18.13
CA ILE A 529 -28.73 6.08 19.05
C ILE A 529 -27.45 6.58 19.69
N GLU A 530 -27.06 7.82 19.40
CA GLU A 530 -25.77 8.36 19.82
C GLU A 530 -25.87 9.10 21.15
N ASP A 531 -26.62 10.21 21.19
CA ASP A 531 -26.90 10.95 22.42
C ASP A 531 -28.28 10.55 22.96
N HIS A 532 -28.39 10.41 24.28
CA HIS A 532 -29.61 10.03 24.96
C HIS A 532 -29.79 10.84 26.24
N ILE A 533 -30.90 11.56 26.35
CA ILE A 533 -31.23 12.41 27.49
C ILE A 533 -32.59 11.98 28.04
N ASN A 534 -32.59 11.50 29.29
CA ASN A 534 -33.82 11.25 30.05
C ASN A 534 -33.54 11.43 31.55
N PRO A 535 -34.17 12.43 32.22
CA PRO A 535 -33.92 12.69 33.64
C PRO A 535 -34.46 11.59 34.57
N LYS A 536 -35.32 10.69 34.08
CA LYS A 536 -35.92 9.61 34.88
C LYS A 536 -35.06 8.34 34.94
N LEU A 537 -33.97 8.26 34.16
CA LEU A 537 -33.10 7.09 34.12
C LEU A 537 -31.73 7.39 34.74
N PRO A 538 -31.08 6.38 35.37
CA PRO A 538 -29.71 6.53 35.84
C PRO A 538 -28.74 6.59 34.65
N ASN A 539 -27.78 7.51 34.72
CA ASN A 539 -26.71 7.61 33.75
C ASN A 539 -25.61 6.58 34.04
N ILE A 540 -25.14 5.90 33.00
CA ILE A 540 -23.94 5.06 33.07
C ILE A 540 -22.74 5.80 32.46
N SER A 541 -21.54 5.45 32.91
CA SER A 541 -20.32 5.95 32.29
C SER A 541 -20.06 5.24 30.96
N LEU A 542 -19.80 6.01 29.91
CA LEU A 542 -19.50 5.48 28.58
C LEU A 542 -18.16 4.72 28.50
N SER A 543 -17.34 4.76 29.56
CA SER A 543 -16.09 4.00 29.65
C SER A 543 -16.31 2.48 29.60
N VAL A 544 -17.51 2.00 29.97
CA VAL A 544 -17.91 0.58 29.88
C VAL A 544 -18.14 0.14 28.42
N LEU A 545 -18.40 1.10 27.52
CA LEU A 545 -18.73 0.82 26.11
C LEU A 545 -17.53 0.92 25.17
N LYS A 546 -16.31 1.12 25.69
CA LYS A 546 -15.09 1.23 24.89
C LYS A 546 -14.87 -0.03 24.02
N PRO A 547 -14.60 0.11 22.72
CA PRO A 547 -14.31 -1.02 21.85
C PRO A 547 -12.95 -1.63 22.19
N SER A 548 -12.80 -2.92 21.91
CA SER A 548 -11.50 -3.59 21.98
C SER A 548 -10.57 -3.11 20.86
N PHE A 549 -9.26 -3.24 21.05
CA PHE A 549 -8.29 -2.86 20.02
C PHE A 549 -8.52 -3.61 18.69
N LEU A 550 -8.90 -4.89 18.74
CA LEU A 550 -9.19 -5.67 17.53
C LEU A 550 -10.42 -5.14 16.79
N GLU A 551 -11.46 -4.71 17.51
CA GLU A 551 -12.63 -4.06 16.88
C GLU A 551 -12.24 -2.75 16.21
N VAL A 552 -11.43 -1.92 16.88
CA VAL A 552 -10.91 -0.66 16.31
C VAL A 552 -10.04 -0.92 15.08
N LEU A 553 -9.19 -1.95 15.12
CA LEU A 553 -8.35 -2.35 14.00
C LEU A 553 -9.20 -2.82 12.80
N LEU A 554 -10.21 -3.65 13.03
CA LEU A 554 -11.10 -4.12 11.96
C LEU A 554 -11.95 -2.97 11.40
N GLU A 555 -12.49 -2.13 12.27
CA GLU A 555 -13.25 -0.94 11.89
C GLU A 555 -12.39 -0.02 11.00
N SER A 556 -11.15 0.28 11.41
CA SER A 556 -10.26 1.14 10.63
C SER A 556 -10.02 0.60 9.23
N HIS A 557 -9.77 -0.71 9.08
CA HIS A 557 -9.58 -1.33 7.77
C HIS A 557 -10.84 -1.29 6.91
N ILE A 558 -12.02 -1.50 7.50
CA ILE A 558 -13.30 -1.39 6.79
C ILE A 558 -13.48 0.04 6.25
N VAL A 559 -13.19 1.05 7.07
CA VAL A 559 -13.29 2.46 6.67
C VAL A 559 -12.25 2.79 5.59
N MET A 560 -11.00 2.32 5.73
CA MET A 560 -9.94 2.54 4.72
C MET A 560 -10.28 1.90 3.37
N ILE A 561 -10.72 0.63 3.34
CA ILE A 561 -11.08 -0.08 2.10
C ILE A 561 -12.25 0.61 1.41
N LYS A 562 -13.29 0.96 2.17
CA LYS A 562 -14.46 1.64 1.61
C LYS A 562 -14.12 3.06 1.14
N GLY A 563 -13.35 3.83 1.92
CA GLY A 563 -12.86 5.15 1.53
C GLY A 563 -12.06 5.08 0.23
N ASN A 564 -11.18 4.09 0.11
CA ASN A 564 -10.41 3.82 -1.11
C ASN A 564 -11.32 3.50 -2.32
N SER A 565 -12.36 2.68 -2.13
CA SER A 565 -13.35 2.37 -3.19
C SER A 565 -14.23 3.56 -3.60
N GLY A 566 -14.36 4.56 -2.71
CA GLY A 566 -15.16 5.77 -2.92
C GLY A 566 -14.43 6.85 -3.73
N LEU A 567 -13.11 6.76 -3.90
CA LEU A 567 -12.29 7.70 -4.69
C LEU A 567 -12.44 7.45 -6.19
N LYS A 568 -13.65 7.67 -6.71
CA LYS A 568 -13.93 7.61 -8.14
C LYS A 568 -13.55 8.94 -8.82
N PRO A 569 -13.02 8.88 -10.05
CA PRO A 569 -12.72 10.10 -10.80
C PRO A 569 -14.01 10.89 -11.02
N LYS A 570 -13.94 12.22 -10.84
CA LYS A 570 -15.04 13.10 -11.23
C LYS A 570 -15.06 13.23 -12.75
N ASP A 571 -16.26 13.27 -13.32
CA ASP A 571 -16.45 13.58 -14.73
C ASP A 571 -15.84 14.97 -15.00
N ASN A 572 -14.83 15.04 -15.88
CA ASN A 572 -14.02 16.22 -16.28
C ASN A 572 -12.65 16.44 -15.59
N GLU A 573 -12.19 15.59 -14.67
CA GLU A 573 -10.80 15.70 -14.16
C GLU A 573 -9.81 14.93 -15.07
N MET A 574 -8.78 15.61 -15.59
CA MET A 574 -7.69 14.99 -16.36
C MET A 574 -6.81 14.11 -15.46
N ASN A 575 -7.16 12.84 -15.34
CA ASN A 575 -6.39 11.84 -14.61
C ASN A 575 -5.45 11.06 -15.54
N SER A 576 -4.29 10.63 -15.02
CA SER A 576 -3.34 9.81 -15.79
C SER A 576 -3.85 8.38 -15.94
N LYS A 577 -3.66 7.77 -17.12
CA LYS A 577 -4.02 6.37 -17.38
C LYS A 577 -2.79 5.47 -17.30
N PRO A 578 -2.92 4.18 -16.92
CA PRO A 578 -1.80 3.26 -16.81
C PRO A 578 -0.86 3.23 -18.03
N TRP A 579 -1.42 3.25 -19.25
CA TRP A 579 -0.62 3.24 -20.47
C TRP A 579 0.18 4.54 -20.71
N HIS A 580 -0.20 5.67 -20.10
CA HIS A 580 0.57 6.92 -20.19
C HIS A 580 1.95 6.78 -19.57
N TRP A 581 2.09 5.92 -18.55
CA TRP A 581 3.24 5.95 -17.66
C TRP A 581 4.51 5.45 -18.37
N PRO A 582 4.59 4.23 -18.94
CA PRO A 582 5.85 3.72 -19.49
C PRO A 582 6.40 4.54 -20.67
N VAL A 583 5.52 5.22 -21.41
CA VAL A 583 5.88 6.07 -22.56
C VAL A 583 6.31 7.47 -22.12
N ASN A 584 6.06 7.82 -20.85
CA ASN A 584 6.24 9.16 -20.29
C ASN A 584 5.29 10.19 -20.95
N TYR A 585 4.07 9.79 -21.31
CA TYR A 585 3.17 10.59 -22.13
C TYR A 585 2.76 11.91 -21.46
N GLN A 586 2.41 11.88 -20.18
CA GLN A 586 2.01 13.07 -19.42
C GLN A 586 2.60 13.01 -18.01
N GLY A 587 3.33 14.05 -17.62
CA GLY A 587 3.86 14.22 -16.26
C GLY A 587 2.85 14.85 -15.31
N LEU A 588 3.31 15.23 -14.12
CA LEU A 588 2.49 15.84 -13.08
C LEU A 588 3.09 17.17 -12.64
N ARG A 589 2.27 18.23 -12.64
CA ARG A 589 2.65 19.54 -12.09
C ARG A 589 2.80 19.42 -10.56
N PHE A 590 3.99 19.71 -10.05
CA PHE A 590 4.33 19.52 -8.64
C PHE A 590 4.25 20.81 -7.83
N SER A 591 4.46 21.97 -8.43
CA SER A 591 4.32 23.28 -7.77
C SER A 591 3.53 24.31 -8.61
N GLY A 592 3.37 25.52 -8.06
CA GLY A 592 2.40 26.54 -8.48
C GLY A 592 2.50 27.03 -9.93
N VAL A 593 1.41 27.71 -10.35
CA VAL A 593 1.00 27.94 -11.74
C VAL A 593 1.59 29.21 -12.38
N ASN A 594 2.15 30.14 -11.59
CA ASN A 594 2.62 31.42 -12.13
C ASN A 594 3.84 31.23 -13.06
N ASP A 595 3.76 31.78 -14.26
CA ASP A 595 4.75 31.58 -15.34
C ASP A 595 6.16 32.08 -15.03
N THR A 596 6.32 32.91 -14.00
CA THR A 596 7.59 33.56 -13.62
C THR A 596 8.21 33.04 -12.33
N GLU A 597 7.51 32.17 -11.58
CA GLU A 597 7.99 31.65 -10.29
C GLU A 597 8.73 30.31 -10.44
N TYR A 598 9.32 29.84 -9.34
CA TYR A 598 10.06 28.59 -9.28
C TYR A 598 9.11 27.37 -9.38
N ARG A 599 9.29 26.55 -10.42
CA ARG A 599 8.37 25.47 -10.78
C ARG A 599 9.04 24.10 -10.79
N VAL A 600 8.33 23.10 -10.30
CA VAL A 600 8.76 21.69 -10.28
C VAL A 600 7.75 20.86 -11.05
N TYR A 601 8.24 20.00 -11.94
CA TYR A 601 7.40 19.14 -12.77
C TYR A 601 7.89 17.70 -12.66
N LEU A 602 7.02 16.81 -12.18
CA LEU A 602 7.34 15.39 -12.10
C LEU A 602 7.21 14.77 -13.48
N LEU A 603 8.36 14.57 -14.10
CA LEU A 603 8.53 13.80 -15.31
C LEU A 603 9.80 12.97 -15.18
N GLY A 604 9.68 11.68 -15.47
CA GLY A 604 10.82 10.79 -15.63
C GLY A 604 11.78 11.31 -16.71
N ASN A 605 13.07 11.00 -16.59
CA ASN A 605 14.01 11.36 -17.63
C ASN A 605 13.61 10.61 -18.92
N PRO A 606 13.22 11.31 -20.00
CA PRO A 606 12.65 10.65 -21.18
C PRO A 606 13.60 9.63 -21.80
N VAL A 607 14.90 9.90 -21.80
CA VAL A 607 15.92 8.98 -22.32
C VAL A 607 15.97 7.70 -21.49
N VAL A 608 15.98 7.81 -20.16
CA VAL A 608 15.96 6.66 -19.24
C VAL A 608 14.69 5.83 -19.46
N TRP A 609 13.53 6.48 -19.52
CA TRP A 609 12.24 5.80 -19.63
C TRP A 609 12.07 5.10 -20.98
N TRP A 610 12.52 5.71 -22.07
CA TRP A 610 12.47 5.09 -23.39
C TRP A 610 13.51 3.97 -23.55
N ILE A 611 14.70 4.10 -22.97
CA ILE A 611 15.67 2.99 -22.89
C ILE A 611 15.06 1.82 -22.10
N ASN A 612 14.39 2.10 -20.97
CA ASN A 612 13.70 1.08 -20.19
C ASN A 612 12.61 0.37 -21.00
N LEU A 613 11.78 1.13 -21.72
CA LEU A 613 10.71 0.59 -22.56
C LEU A 613 11.25 -0.22 -23.75
N ALA A 614 12.25 0.29 -24.47
CA ALA A 614 12.89 -0.42 -25.57
C ALA A 614 13.59 -1.70 -25.08
N SER A 615 14.24 -1.62 -23.92
CA SER A 615 14.90 -2.77 -23.31
C SER A 615 13.93 -3.85 -22.84
N LEU A 616 12.68 -3.51 -22.50
CA LEU A 616 11.66 -4.50 -22.19
C LEU A 616 11.33 -5.35 -23.44
N GLY A 617 11.19 -4.70 -24.60
CA GLY A 617 11.03 -5.39 -25.88
C GLY A 617 12.25 -6.27 -26.23
N LEU A 618 13.45 -5.73 -26.08
CA LEU A 618 14.71 -6.47 -26.28
C LEU A 618 14.84 -7.67 -25.33
N TYR A 619 14.42 -7.54 -24.07
CA TYR A 619 14.44 -8.63 -23.11
C TYR A 619 13.55 -9.79 -23.58
N LEU A 620 12.32 -9.51 -24.01
CA LEU A 620 11.39 -10.53 -24.48
C LEU A 620 11.92 -11.26 -25.72
N THR A 621 12.55 -10.54 -26.66
CA THR A 621 13.16 -11.17 -27.84
C THR A 621 14.35 -12.04 -27.45
N MET A 622 15.25 -11.55 -26.59
CA MET A 622 16.40 -12.32 -26.12
C MET A 622 15.97 -13.59 -25.36
N VAL A 623 14.94 -13.52 -24.52
CA VAL A 623 14.39 -14.69 -23.81
C VAL A 623 13.75 -15.68 -24.77
N ALA A 624 12.97 -15.21 -25.75
CA ALA A 624 12.37 -16.08 -26.76
C ALA A 624 13.44 -16.83 -27.56
N VAL A 625 14.49 -16.12 -28.02
CA VAL A 625 15.62 -16.73 -28.74
C VAL A 625 16.39 -17.71 -27.86
N ALA A 626 16.71 -17.33 -26.61
CA ALA A 626 17.41 -18.22 -25.68
C ALA A 626 16.60 -19.48 -25.36
N SER A 627 15.30 -19.33 -25.09
CA SER A 627 14.43 -20.45 -24.73
C SER A 627 14.23 -21.41 -25.91
N THR A 628 14.03 -20.89 -27.11
CA THR A 628 13.92 -21.70 -28.33
C THR A 628 15.23 -22.41 -28.67
N ALA A 629 16.37 -21.73 -28.53
CA ALA A 629 17.69 -22.34 -28.75
C ALA A 629 17.97 -23.49 -27.77
N ILE A 630 17.64 -23.32 -26.48
CA ILE A 630 17.76 -24.36 -25.46
C ILE A 630 16.82 -25.53 -25.76
N GLN A 631 15.55 -25.25 -26.09
CA GLN A 631 14.56 -26.29 -26.38
C GLN A 631 14.89 -27.09 -27.65
N ARG A 632 15.55 -26.46 -28.63
CA ARG A 632 16.04 -27.12 -29.85
C ARG A 632 17.35 -27.89 -29.65
N GLY A 633 17.95 -27.84 -28.47
CA GLY A 633 19.20 -28.55 -28.16
C GLY A 633 20.41 -28.03 -28.93
N LEU A 634 20.42 -26.75 -29.31
CA LEU A 634 21.58 -26.16 -29.99
C LEU A 634 22.82 -26.20 -29.06
N PRO A 635 24.01 -26.55 -29.57
CA PRO A 635 25.23 -26.56 -28.77
C PRO A 635 25.65 -25.12 -28.42
N LEU A 636 25.17 -24.65 -27.27
CA LEU A 636 25.52 -23.35 -26.71
C LEU A 636 26.80 -23.48 -25.88
N GLY A 637 27.79 -22.61 -26.11
CA GLY A 637 28.96 -22.54 -25.24
C GLY A 637 28.58 -22.17 -23.80
N GLN A 638 29.41 -22.56 -22.84
CA GLN A 638 29.15 -22.42 -21.40
C GLN A 638 28.72 -21.00 -20.99
N LYS A 639 29.42 -19.96 -21.48
CA LYS A 639 29.07 -18.55 -21.22
C LYS A 639 27.65 -18.19 -21.66
N ARG A 640 27.17 -18.74 -22.77
CA ARG A 640 25.82 -18.46 -23.29
C ARG A 640 24.75 -19.14 -22.44
N ILE A 641 25.02 -20.37 -21.97
CA ILE A 641 24.12 -21.07 -21.05
C ILE A 641 23.98 -20.26 -19.75
N GLU A 642 25.09 -19.74 -19.22
CA GLU A 642 25.08 -18.87 -18.04
C GLU A 642 24.27 -17.59 -18.28
N HIS A 643 24.51 -16.88 -19.39
CA HIS A 643 23.73 -15.70 -19.75
C HIS A 643 22.24 -15.99 -19.93
N SER A 644 21.88 -17.10 -20.60
CA SER A 644 20.49 -17.53 -20.76
C SER A 644 19.84 -17.87 -19.42
N CYS A 645 20.58 -18.47 -18.48
CA CYS A 645 20.10 -18.76 -17.14
C CYS A 645 19.84 -17.47 -16.33
N VAL A 646 20.75 -16.49 -16.42
CA VAL A 646 20.56 -15.16 -15.79
C VAL A 646 19.34 -14.45 -16.37
N LEU A 647 19.19 -14.47 -17.70
CA LEU A 647 18.09 -13.81 -18.40
C LEU A 647 16.73 -14.44 -18.03
N THR A 648 16.65 -15.77 -18.01
CA THR A 648 15.40 -16.49 -17.72
C THR A 648 15.04 -16.44 -16.24
N ARG A 649 16.00 -16.64 -15.33
CA ARG A 649 15.74 -16.67 -13.87
C ARG A 649 15.76 -15.27 -13.25
N GLY A 650 16.88 -14.56 -13.37
CA GLY A 650 17.07 -13.23 -12.78
C GLY A 650 16.19 -12.18 -13.46
N GLY A 651 16.25 -12.12 -14.80
CA GLY A 651 15.37 -11.25 -15.57
C GLY A 651 13.87 -11.60 -15.40
N GLY A 652 13.54 -12.89 -15.32
CA GLY A 652 12.16 -13.34 -15.13
C GLY A 652 11.56 -12.88 -13.79
N LEU A 653 12.37 -12.90 -12.72
CA LEU A 653 11.98 -12.36 -11.42
C LEU A 653 11.72 -10.84 -11.47
N LEU A 654 12.58 -10.10 -12.17
CA LEU A 654 12.43 -8.65 -12.34
C LEU A 654 11.20 -8.30 -13.21
N LEU A 655 10.96 -9.06 -14.29
CA LEU A 655 9.76 -8.92 -15.11
C LEU A 655 8.49 -9.23 -14.30
N LEU A 656 8.50 -10.28 -13.49
CA LEU A 656 7.39 -10.59 -12.59
C LEU A 656 7.14 -9.45 -11.60
N GLY A 657 8.20 -8.88 -11.02
CA GLY A 657 8.12 -7.71 -10.17
C GLY A 657 7.47 -6.52 -10.88
N TRP A 658 7.88 -6.23 -12.12
CA TRP A 658 7.28 -5.19 -12.97
C TRP A 658 5.79 -5.45 -13.25
N LEU A 659 5.43 -6.67 -13.67
CA LEU A 659 4.05 -7.06 -13.96
C LEU A 659 3.14 -6.89 -12.75
N LEU A 660 3.56 -7.39 -11.58
CA LEU A 660 2.77 -7.31 -10.35
C LEU A 660 2.57 -5.87 -9.87
N HIS A 661 3.52 -4.97 -10.12
CA HIS A 661 3.42 -3.56 -9.74
C HIS A 661 2.81 -2.66 -10.84
N TYR A 662 2.43 -3.22 -11.98
CA TYR A 662 1.88 -2.44 -13.11
C TYR A 662 0.50 -2.94 -13.55
N VAL A 663 0.35 -4.23 -13.83
CA VAL A 663 -0.87 -4.82 -14.40
C VAL A 663 -2.12 -4.58 -13.53
N PRO A 664 -2.07 -4.68 -12.18
CA PRO A 664 -3.26 -4.47 -11.37
C PRO A 664 -3.93 -3.10 -11.58
N PHE A 665 -3.15 -2.06 -11.91
CA PHE A 665 -3.67 -0.71 -12.13
C PHE A 665 -4.61 -0.59 -13.34
N PHE A 666 -4.57 -1.51 -14.31
CA PHE A 666 -5.53 -1.54 -15.42
C PHE A 666 -6.93 -1.97 -14.98
N THR A 667 -7.03 -2.73 -13.88
CA THR A 667 -8.30 -3.26 -13.35
C THR A 667 -8.91 -2.36 -12.27
N MET A 668 -8.16 -1.38 -11.76
CA MET A 668 -8.60 -0.50 -10.69
C MET A 668 -9.45 0.65 -11.22
N SER A 669 -10.70 0.74 -10.76
CA SER A 669 -11.66 1.78 -11.17
C SER A 669 -11.60 3.07 -10.33
N ARG A 670 -10.45 3.39 -9.73
CA ARG A 670 -10.22 4.58 -8.88
C ARG A 670 -9.37 5.62 -9.58
N VAL A 671 -9.21 6.80 -8.98
CA VAL A 671 -8.27 7.82 -9.46
C VAL A 671 -6.83 7.29 -9.40
N LEU A 672 -6.10 7.48 -10.51
CA LEU A 672 -4.72 7.05 -10.70
C LEU A 672 -3.84 8.22 -11.20
N TYR A 673 -2.62 8.26 -10.68
CA TYR A 673 -1.62 9.29 -10.98
C TYR A 673 -0.31 8.67 -11.43
N TYR A 674 0.50 9.44 -12.15
CA TYR A 674 1.80 9.04 -12.69
C TYR A 674 2.75 8.44 -11.64
N HIS A 675 2.71 8.92 -10.39
CA HIS A 675 3.56 8.42 -9.30
C HIS A 675 3.35 6.92 -8.98
N HIS A 676 2.19 6.34 -9.32
CA HIS A 676 1.89 4.92 -9.04
C HIS A 676 2.80 3.95 -9.82
N TYR A 677 3.39 4.39 -10.94
CA TYR A 677 4.26 3.55 -11.77
C TYR A 677 5.68 3.42 -11.24
N PHE A 678 6.14 4.31 -10.34
CA PHE A 678 7.54 4.34 -9.90
C PHE A 678 8.05 3.01 -9.30
N PRO A 679 7.29 2.29 -8.46
CA PRO A 679 7.69 0.95 -8.04
C PRO A 679 7.94 0.00 -9.21
N ALA A 680 7.08 0.00 -10.23
CA ALA A 680 7.29 -0.80 -11.45
C ALA A 680 8.52 -0.29 -12.24
N MET A 681 8.70 1.01 -12.37
CA MET A 681 9.86 1.61 -13.04
C MET A 681 11.20 1.15 -12.43
N LEU A 682 11.28 0.98 -11.11
CA LEU A 682 12.48 0.43 -10.44
C LEU A 682 12.81 -0.98 -10.95
N PHE A 683 11.81 -1.86 -11.06
CA PHE A 683 11.99 -3.20 -11.65
C PHE A 683 12.37 -3.13 -13.13
N SER A 684 11.78 -2.19 -13.88
CA SER A 684 12.12 -1.97 -15.29
C SER A 684 13.58 -1.58 -15.46
N SER A 685 14.09 -0.61 -14.68
CA SER A 685 15.48 -0.15 -14.73
C SER A 685 16.49 -1.24 -14.32
N MET A 686 16.11 -2.09 -13.35
CA MET A 686 16.90 -3.28 -13.00
C MET A 686 16.95 -4.28 -14.15
N LEU A 687 15.80 -4.56 -14.79
CA LEU A 687 15.72 -5.46 -15.94
C LEU A 687 16.55 -4.94 -17.12
N THR A 688 16.53 -3.62 -17.33
CA THR A 688 17.32 -2.96 -18.38
C THR A 688 18.82 -3.12 -18.17
N GLY A 689 19.33 -2.93 -16.94
CA GLY A 689 20.75 -3.13 -16.68
C GLY A 689 21.22 -4.56 -16.96
N VAL A 690 20.40 -5.57 -16.60
CA VAL A 690 20.68 -6.99 -16.92
C VAL A 690 20.64 -7.23 -18.43
N THR A 691 19.61 -6.74 -19.10
CA THR A 691 19.38 -6.99 -20.53
C THR A 691 20.47 -6.34 -21.39
N VAL A 692 20.80 -5.07 -21.12
CA VAL A 692 21.82 -4.32 -21.87
C VAL A 692 23.21 -4.91 -21.64
N ASP A 693 23.58 -5.31 -20.42
CA ASP A 693 24.89 -5.93 -20.18
C ASP A 693 25.03 -7.27 -20.94
N ILE A 694 24.00 -8.12 -20.91
CA ILE A 694 24.03 -9.39 -21.67
C ILE A 694 24.06 -9.13 -23.18
N PHE A 695 23.30 -8.15 -23.66
CA PHE A 695 23.30 -7.76 -25.07
C PHE A 695 24.69 -7.28 -25.52
N LEU A 696 25.32 -6.37 -24.76
CA LEU A 696 26.66 -5.88 -25.09
C LEU A 696 27.72 -7.00 -25.04
N ARG A 697 27.59 -7.96 -24.12
CA ARG A 697 28.48 -9.13 -24.06
C ARG A 697 28.29 -10.07 -25.24
N SER A 698 27.08 -10.14 -25.80
CA SER A 698 26.79 -10.99 -26.97
C SER A 698 27.39 -10.48 -28.28
N ALA A 699 28.05 -9.30 -28.27
CA ALA A 699 28.83 -8.80 -29.41
C ALA A 699 30.01 -9.71 -29.79
N ASP A 700 30.43 -10.60 -28.88
CA ASP A 700 31.42 -11.66 -29.14
C ASP A 700 30.97 -12.66 -30.23
N LEU A 701 29.67 -12.70 -30.56
CA LEU A 701 29.12 -13.48 -31.67
C LEU A 701 29.43 -12.87 -33.04
N LEU A 702 29.56 -11.54 -33.12
CA LEU A 702 29.85 -10.84 -34.37
C LEU A 702 31.35 -10.52 -34.52
N LEU A 703 32.03 -10.18 -33.42
CA LEU A 703 33.40 -9.69 -33.43
C LEU A 703 34.31 -10.56 -32.55
N ARG A 704 35.55 -10.79 -33.01
CA ARG A 704 36.56 -11.49 -32.20
C ARG A 704 37.23 -10.53 -31.20
N PRO A 705 37.69 -11.03 -30.02
CA PRO A 705 38.59 -10.28 -29.16
C PRO A 705 39.87 -9.88 -29.93
N PRO A 706 40.39 -8.65 -29.77
CA PRO A 706 40.06 -7.63 -28.76
C PRO A 706 38.92 -6.66 -29.14
N TYR A 707 38.42 -6.70 -30.38
CA TYR A 707 37.44 -5.73 -30.88
C TYR A 707 36.10 -5.80 -30.17
N SER A 708 35.62 -7.00 -29.81
CA SER A 708 34.42 -7.20 -28.98
C SER A 708 34.50 -6.47 -27.64
N ASP A 709 35.65 -6.57 -26.98
CA ASP A 709 35.87 -5.99 -25.65
C ASP A 709 35.99 -4.46 -25.71
N TRP A 710 36.56 -3.94 -26.79
CA TRP A 710 36.61 -2.51 -27.06
C TRP A 710 35.22 -1.96 -27.34
N LEU A 711 34.42 -2.65 -28.16
CA LEU A 711 33.04 -2.28 -28.43
C LEU A 711 32.21 -2.29 -27.15
N GLN A 712 32.33 -3.33 -26.32
CA GLN A 712 31.61 -3.41 -25.04
C GLN A 712 31.95 -2.25 -24.12
N ARG A 713 33.25 -1.95 -23.91
CA ARG A 713 33.68 -0.84 -23.05
C ARG A 713 33.28 0.52 -23.64
N GLY A 714 33.46 0.70 -24.95
CA GLY A 714 33.07 1.91 -25.66
C GLY A 714 31.57 2.17 -25.56
N ALA A 715 30.74 1.16 -25.85
CA ALA A 715 29.29 1.26 -25.75
C ALA A 715 28.82 1.55 -24.31
N LEU A 716 29.45 0.93 -23.30
CA LEU A 716 29.17 1.24 -21.90
C LEU A 716 29.50 2.69 -21.56
N MET A 717 30.67 3.20 -21.97
CA MET A 717 31.06 4.59 -21.72
C MET A 717 30.14 5.58 -22.42
N VAL A 718 29.76 5.31 -23.67
CA VAL A 718 28.80 6.11 -24.43
C VAL A 718 27.43 6.12 -23.74
N LEU A 719 26.96 4.96 -23.28
CA LEU A 719 25.70 4.87 -22.53
C LEU A 719 25.77 5.71 -21.25
N LEU A 720 26.80 5.54 -20.42
CA LEU A 720 26.94 6.30 -19.17
C LEU A 720 27.03 7.81 -19.41
N PHE A 721 27.79 8.24 -20.43
CA PHE A 721 27.91 9.65 -20.79
C PHE A 721 26.59 10.22 -21.32
N SER A 722 25.86 9.47 -22.15
CA SER A 722 24.54 9.87 -22.67
C SER A 722 23.52 10.05 -21.55
N LEU A 723 23.54 9.20 -20.53
CA LEU A 723 22.68 9.29 -19.35
C LEU A 723 23.01 10.53 -18.51
N LEU A 724 24.31 10.79 -18.30
CA LEU A 724 24.76 12.00 -17.60
C LEU A 724 24.39 13.28 -18.36
N TYR A 725 24.61 13.30 -19.68
CA TYR A 725 24.24 14.43 -20.52
C TYR A 725 22.72 14.67 -20.54
N SER A 726 21.95 13.59 -20.67
CA SER A 726 20.49 13.65 -20.59
C SER A 726 20.03 14.19 -19.24
N PHE A 727 20.62 13.75 -18.13
CA PHE A 727 20.33 14.33 -16.82
C PHE A 727 20.70 15.80 -16.73
N TYR A 728 21.85 16.22 -17.26
CA TYR A 728 22.21 17.63 -17.31
C TYR A 728 21.15 18.48 -18.04
N LEU A 729 20.55 17.97 -19.12
CA LEU A 729 19.45 18.67 -19.80
C LEU A 729 18.16 18.73 -18.97
N PHE A 730 17.76 17.62 -18.36
CA PHE A 730 16.45 17.50 -17.71
C PHE A 730 16.45 17.78 -16.19
N HIS A 731 17.62 17.95 -15.54
CA HIS A 731 17.72 18.23 -14.10
C HIS A 731 16.89 19.44 -13.60
N PRO A 732 16.59 20.49 -14.38
CA PRO A 732 15.73 21.57 -13.91
C PRO A 732 14.30 21.09 -13.59
N LEU A 733 13.82 20.01 -14.22
CA LEU A 733 12.50 19.44 -13.90
C LEU A 733 12.40 18.99 -12.43
N SER A 734 13.50 18.48 -11.86
CA SER A 734 13.56 18.04 -10.48
C SER A 734 14.01 19.14 -9.51
N TYR A 735 15.04 19.91 -9.86
CA TYR A 735 15.62 20.92 -8.97
C TYR A 735 15.10 22.34 -9.24
N GLY A 736 13.97 22.45 -9.95
CA GLY A 736 13.27 23.68 -10.22
C GLY A 736 13.65 24.38 -11.52
N MET A 737 12.62 24.91 -12.18
CA MET A 737 12.70 25.75 -13.36
C MET A 737 12.24 27.17 -13.01
N THR A 738 12.85 28.14 -13.67
CA THR A 738 12.49 29.57 -13.58
C THR A 738 12.40 30.15 -14.98
N GLY A 739 11.58 31.19 -15.15
CA GLY A 739 11.32 31.78 -16.47
C GLY A 739 10.11 31.14 -17.15
N PRO A 740 9.78 31.56 -18.39
CA PRO A 740 8.52 31.21 -19.06
C PRO A 740 8.34 29.71 -19.34
N LEU A 741 7.09 29.28 -19.56
CA LEU A 741 6.74 27.89 -19.91
C LEU A 741 7.52 27.38 -21.13
N ALA A 742 7.74 26.07 -21.22
CA ALA A 742 8.38 25.46 -22.38
C ALA A 742 7.58 25.62 -23.69
N HIS A 743 6.30 26.00 -23.61
CA HIS A 743 5.48 26.34 -24.78
C HIS A 743 5.88 27.66 -25.45
N GLU A 744 6.54 28.56 -24.72
CA GLU A 744 6.96 29.86 -25.26
C GLU A 744 8.31 29.74 -25.94
N ALA A 745 8.42 30.27 -27.17
CA ALA A 745 9.64 30.17 -27.99
C ALA A 745 10.89 30.81 -27.35
N GLY A 746 10.72 31.67 -26.34
CA GLY A 746 11.81 32.28 -25.56
C GLY A 746 12.21 31.51 -24.31
N GLY A 747 11.54 30.40 -23.96
CA GLY A 747 11.81 29.63 -22.75
C GLY A 747 13.06 28.76 -22.86
N ALA A 748 13.88 28.74 -21.82
CA ALA A 748 15.10 27.91 -21.75
C ALA A 748 14.83 26.40 -21.91
N MET A 749 13.61 25.97 -21.57
CA MET A 749 13.17 24.58 -21.64
C MET A 749 12.37 24.24 -22.92
N SER A 750 12.16 25.19 -23.83
CA SER A 750 11.34 25.00 -25.04
C SER A 750 11.86 23.87 -25.94
N GLY A 751 13.19 23.81 -26.16
CA GLY A 751 13.84 22.75 -26.94
C GLY A 751 13.82 21.36 -26.28
N LEU A 752 13.43 21.27 -25.01
CA LEU A 752 13.35 20.01 -24.26
C LEU A 752 11.93 19.43 -24.21
N LYS A 753 10.95 20.13 -24.78
CA LYS A 753 9.58 19.66 -24.91
C LYS A 753 9.46 18.72 -26.12
N TRP A 754 9.70 17.42 -25.91
CA TRP A 754 9.65 16.43 -26.99
C TRP A 754 8.24 15.89 -27.29
N MET A 755 7.29 16.08 -26.37
CA MET A 755 5.88 15.71 -26.57
C MET A 755 4.96 16.89 -26.25
N ASP A 756 3.91 17.06 -27.05
CA ASP A 756 2.96 18.17 -26.91
C ASP A 756 2.23 18.17 -25.57
N SER A 757 2.01 16.98 -25.01
CA SER A 757 1.37 16.69 -23.73
C SER A 757 2.22 17.04 -22.50
N TRP A 758 3.48 17.43 -22.68
CA TRP A 758 4.34 17.89 -21.58
C TRP A 758 4.10 19.36 -21.28
N GLU A 759 3.61 19.65 -20.09
CA GLU A 759 3.14 20.98 -19.70
C GLU A 759 3.99 21.59 -18.57
N PHE A 760 5.30 21.71 -18.82
CA PHE A 760 6.28 22.28 -17.89
C PHE A 760 6.84 23.64 -18.31
#